data_AF-A0A817E5K0-F1
#
_entry.id   AF-A0A817E5K0-F1
#
_cell.length_a   1.000
_cell.length_b   1.000
_cell.length_c   1.000
_cell.angle_alpha   90.00
_cell.angle_beta   90.00
_cell.angle_gamma   90.00
#
_symmetry.space_group_name_H-M   'P 1'
#
loop_
_entity.id
_entity.type
_entity.pdbx_description
1 polymer ?
#
loop_
_entity_poly.entity_id
_entity_poly.type
_entity_poly.pdbx_seq_one_letter_code
_entity_poly.pdbx_strand_id
1 'polypeptide(L)'
;MSKAAISWVILLLVVCIPLVNSRLTTNLKNGVNGGVDCATCSILLGIVDHLTIVYNESAAQSLERLCSFLPDEYQLYCKAAVDFLGPYIIDGFIKGDNPDVICHALKFCTDEPDQAKCRIYPSKSPILFAQRVLNFRQRHPLISLNLKDSKICQIPGIKEICKILENIFNNHMPAVDIDEDRFGIEATLRGSSWRGKDCNDFSSAIHPGAHVVDGDGITDHNCNGIYGMNSASGKPWEDEFCNETQRMGIAVLGDSISAHFHLPEQWLDAKQLSVAAFEHLTFILENELDWPQLSASTGHINVSWPNIEGPTRSLYARLFDLDHCNHRDYQNIAVNGARSGSMLDIMKSLSRNQKNDVPLLVIYSLVGNDVCNGHPDTLDHMTTVEEMEKNVLTTLTYLDTVLPKGSHVLTTGLANGSFLYELLHDRIHPFGRVGTPISYTQIYDYLSCLQISPCNGWMTSNATLRVLTTQRAMDLSAAIRNVSYSYKSTQYDIEYLDFPFDDVIQEWIAQGGEPWQLIESVDGFHINQYGHAIVSDVLWKWLQKNKPQWLPLINPHNADIERVFKDQDCDDVYSQQPSLVHEGIFRIKPRFASESFDVKCIFENNIGWTVIQHRINGTIDFYHGWNDYKNGFGDLRTEFWLGNEKIHLLTNQGKYILRIDLQPWDSHIRIAEYGQFALDNESQNYKLQISQFRSNISTAGDSLSSSWDNANGIPFSTYDHDYDNLFYDNCALTYHGAWWFTNCFQSHLNGAYIRSPLALQNTARNGLHWNSYALYHSMKHTTMRIRRQNTFEMN
;
A
#
# COMPACT_ATOMS: atom_id res chain seq x y z
N MET A 1 1.18 6.12 -17.42
CA MET A 1 2.62 6.21 -17.05
C MET A 1 2.96 5.01 -16.20
N SER A 2 4.16 4.43 -16.29
CA SER A 2 4.52 3.30 -15.40
C SER A 2 4.62 3.77 -13.96
N LYS A 3 4.23 2.92 -12.98
CA LYS A 3 4.42 3.16 -11.53
C LYS A 3 5.78 3.75 -11.21
N ALA A 4 6.81 3.15 -11.81
CA ALA A 4 8.18 3.62 -11.72
C ALA A 4 8.24 5.14 -11.93
N ALA A 5 7.70 5.69 -13.01
CA ALA A 5 7.80 7.12 -13.32
C ALA A 5 7.12 8.04 -12.28
N ILE A 6 6.10 7.58 -11.56
CA ILE A 6 5.42 8.35 -10.50
C ILE A 6 6.20 8.22 -9.18
N SER A 7 6.63 7.00 -8.83
CA SER A 7 7.53 6.75 -7.69
C SER A 7 8.85 7.53 -7.83
N TRP A 8 9.44 7.59 -9.03
CA TRP A 8 10.65 8.38 -9.34
C TRP A 8 10.46 9.90 -9.13
N VAL A 9 9.23 10.40 -9.21
CA VAL A 9 8.94 11.83 -9.03
C VAL A 9 8.65 12.14 -7.58
N ILE A 10 7.82 11.33 -6.92
CA ILE A 10 7.61 11.46 -5.47
C ILE A 10 8.95 11.32 -4.75
N LEU A 11 9.86 10.50 -5.28
CA LEU A 11 11.27 10.44 -4.91
C LEU A 11 12.06 11.74 -5.21
N LEU A 12 11.97 12.30 -6.42
CA LEU A 12 12.57 13.62 -6.74
C LEU A 12 11.99 14.76 -5.90
N LEU A 13 10.81 14.58 -5.33
CA LEU A 13 10.25 15.49 -4.34
C LEU A 13 10.80 15.10 -2.97
N VAL A 14 10.41 13.99 -2.36
CA VAL A 14 10.76 13.64 -0.97
C VAL A 14 12.27 13.49 -0.72
N VAL A 15 13.04 12.92 -1.64
CA VAL A 15 14.49 12.64 -1.46
C VAL A 15 15.38 13.77 -1.97
N CYS A 16 14.93 14.55 -2.96
CA CYS A 16 15.66 15.76 -3.37
C CYS A 16 15.16 17.04 -2.70
N ILE A 17 14.07 17.05 -1.90
CA ILE A 17 13.60 18.27 -1.21
C ILE A 17 14.62 18.85 -0.20
N PRO A 18 15.52 18.08 0.45
CA PRO A 18 16.64 18.70 1.16
C PRO A 18 17.61 19.44 0.22
N LEU A 19 17.58 19.21 -1.09
CA LEU A 19 18.45 19.86 -2.08
C LEU A 19 17.69 20.79 -3.05
N VAL A 20 16.37 20.65 -3.20
CA VAL A 20 15.54 21.41 -4.14
C VAL A 20 14.16 21.66 -3.51
N ASN A 21 14.10 22.71 -2.69
CA ASN A 21 12.95 23.57 -2.41
C ASN A 21 11.58 22.89 -2.11
N SER A 22 11.13 23.05 -0.88
CA SER A 22 9.86 22.64 -0.25
C SER A 22 8.55 23.23 -0.84
N ARG A 23 8.47 23.51 -2.15
CA ARG A 23 7.32 24.20 -2.78
C ARG A 23 6.42 23.36 -3.68
N LEU A 24 6.66 22.06 -3.81
CA LEU A 24 5.93 21.21 -4.75
C LEU A 24 4.72 20.47 -4.17
N THR A 25 4.51 20.52 -2.85
CA THR A 25 3.30 20.01 -2.20
C THR A 25 2.76 21.07 -1.24
N THR A 26 1.68 21.73 -1.66
CA THR A 26 0.58 22.28 -0.82
C THR A 26 0.93 22.91 0.53
N ASN A 27 0.85 24.24 0.63
CA ASN A 27 0.53 25.03 1.86
C ASN A 27 1.27 24.75 3.19
N LEU A 28 2.33 23.94 3.24
CA LEU A 28 3.19 23.85 4.42
C LEU A 28 3.93 25.19 4.56
N LYS A 29 3.59 25.98 5.59
CA LYS A 29 4.43 27.13 5.97
C LYS A 29 5.79 26.56 6.34
N ASN A 30 6.86 27.03 5.71
CA ASN A 30 8.25 26.60 5.95
C ASN A 30 8.75 26.87 7.39
N GLY A 31 7.89 27.24 8.34
CA GLY A 31 8.23 27.64 9.70
C GLY A 31 9.10 28.90 9.73
N VAL A 32 9.69 29.14 10.90
CA VAL A 32 10.75 30.15 11.10
C VAL A 32 12.08 29.48 11.37
N ASN A 33 13.18 30.21 11.21
CA ASN A 33 14.55 29.70 11.40
C ASN A 33 14.92 28.53 10.47
N GLY A 34 14.27 28.46 9.30
CA GLY A 34 14.39 27.37 8.34
C GLY A 34 13.38 26.22 8.55
N GLY A 35 12.60 26.26 9.63
CA GLY A 35 11.51 25.32 9.94
C GLY A 35 11.78 23.87 9.57
N VAL A 36 11.01 23.31 8.63
CA VAL A 36 11.10 21.88 8.24
C VAL A 36 12.48 21.52 7.69
N ASP A 37 13.10 22.39 6.88
CA ASP A 37 14.45 22.16 6.34
C ASP A 37 15.48 22.09 7.48
N CYS A 38 15.30 22.94 8.50
CA CYS A 38 16.17 22.94 9.67
C CYS A 38 16.01 21.69 10.53
N ALA A 39 14.76 21.29 10.82
CA ALA A 39 14.48 20.07 11.58
C ALA A 39 15.02 18.83 10.85
N THR A 40 14.78 18.73 9.55
CA THR A 40 15.25 17.62 8.71
C THR A 40 16.77 17.52 8.74
N CYS A 41 17.48 18.63 8.53
CA CYS A 41 18.95 18.63 8.59
C CYS A 41 19.45 18.21 9.98
N SER A 42 18.89 18.78 11.05
CA SER A 42 19.37 18.55 12.41
C SER A 42 19.14 17.11 12.87
N ILE A 43 18.01 16.51 12.47
CA ILE A 43 17.68 15.11 12.74
C ILE A 43 18.55 14.17 11.91
N LEU A 44 18.67 14.37 10.60
CA LEU A 44 19.49 13.49 9.74
C LEU A 44 20.96 13.50 10.17
N LEU A 45 21.54 14.67 10.44
CA LEU A 45 22.91 14.75 10.95
C LEU A 45 23.04 14.21 12.37
N GLY A 46 22.01 14.32 13.20
CA GLY A 46 21.97 13.64 14.50
C GLY A 46 21.99 12.11 14.36
N ILE A 47 21.26 11.54 13.40
CA ILE A 47 21.30 10.10 13.10
C ILE A 47 22.70 9.69 12.66
N VAL A 48 23.37 10.48 11.80
CA VAL A 48 24.76 10.23 11.40
C VAL A 48 25.68 10.22 12.63
N ASP A 49 25.56 11.19 13.53
CA ASP A 49 26.32 11.25 14.79
C ASP A 49 26.05 10.00 15.65
N HIS A 50 24.79 9.60 15.79
CA HIS A 50 24.40 8.40 16.54
C HIS A 50 24.97 7.11 15.91
N LEU A 51 25.01 6.99 14.59
CA LEU A 51 25.61 5.84 13.89
C LEU A 51 27.11 5.73 14.16
N THR A 52 27.84 6.85 14.28
CA THR A 52 29.26 6.82 14.66
C THR A 52 29.47 6.17 16.03
N ILE A 53 28.52 6.36 16.95
CA ILE A 53 28.52 5.78 18.30
C ILE A 53 28.12 4.29 18.25
N VAL A 54 27.04 3.96 17.54
CA VAL A 54 26.51 2.59 17.48
C VAL A 54 27.50 1.63 16.81
N TYR A 55 28.10 2.05 15.70
CA TYR A 55 28.98 1.20 14.89
C TYR A 55 30.47 1.43 15.16
N ASN A 56 30.82 2.38 16.04
CA ASN A 56 32.20 2.77 16.32
C ASN A 56 33.00 3.07 15.03
N GLU A 57 32.42 3.92 14.18
CA GLU A 57 32.94 4.24 12.85
C GLU A 57 33.03 5.75 12.62
N SER A 58 33.72 6.16 11.55
CA SER A 58 33.81 7.59 11.20
C SER A 58 32.50 8.12 10.60
N ALA A 59 32.27 9.44 10.69
CA ALA A 59 31.11 10.08 10.05
C ALA A 59 31.02 9.80 8.53
N ALA A 60 32.16 9.62 7.85
CA ALA A 60 32.20 9.23 6.44
C ALA A 60 31.61 7.82 6.23
N GLN A 61 32.00 6.86 7.08
CA GLN A 61 31.46 5.50 7.04
C GLN A 61 29.98 5.47 7.41
N SER A 62 29.54 6.29 8.37
CA SER A 62 28.13 6.39 8.75
C SER A 62 27.24 7.02 7.69
N LEU A 63 27.73 8.00 6.91
CA LEU A 63 26.99 8.54 5.75
C LEU A 63 26.79 7.48 4.67
N GLU A 64 27.85 6.73 4.32
CA GLU A 64 27.75 5.60 3.38
C GLU A 64 26.82 4.50 3.89
N ARG A 65 26.91 4.19 5.19
CA ARG A 65 26.04 3.21 5.85
C ARG A 65 24.57 3.61 5.76
N LEU A 66 24.26 4.87 6.04
CA LEU A 66 22.89 5.38 5.94
C LEU A 66 22.34 5.18 4.53
N CYS A 67 23.12 5.48 3.50
CA CYS A 67 22.72 5.22 2.12
C CYS A 67 22.55 3.72 1.82
N SER A 68 23.37 2.85 2.43
CA SER A 68 23.27 1.40 2.23
C SER A 68 22.02 0.75 2.83
N PHE A 69 21.34 1.43 3.75
CA PHE A 69 20.06 0.96 4.31
C PHE A 69 18.88 1.24 3.40
N LEU A 70 19.00 2.17 2.45
CA LEU A 70 17.92 2.51 1.55
C LEU A 70 17.80 1.48 0.40
N PRO A 71 16.59 1.28 -0.17
CA PRO A 71 16.42 0.43 -1.35
C PRO A 71 17.24 0.94 -2.55
N ASP A 72 17.59 0.06 -3.49
CA ASP A 72 18.55 0.34 -4.57
C ASP A 72 18.20 1.59 -5.39
N GLU A 73 16.92 1.82 -5.67
CA GLU A 73 16.41 3.00 -6.36
C GLU A 73 16.70 4.33 -5.64
N TYR A 74 16.86 4.30 -4.30
CA TYR A 74 17.16 5.46 -3.45
C TYR A 74 18.66 5.66 -3.21
N GLN A 75 19.45 4.58 -3.26
CA GLN A 75 20.87 4.63 -2.90
C GLN A 75 21.67 5.58 -3.80
N LEU A 76 21.35 5.63 -5.10
CA LEU A 76 22.03 6.51 -6.05
C LEU A 76 21.89 7.99 -5.65
N TYR A 77 20.69 8.39 -5.25
CA TYR A 77 20.41 9.78 -4.84
C TYR A 77 21.05 10.11 -3.50
N CYS A 78 20.96 9.19 -2.55
CA CYS A 78 21.62 9.35 -1.27
C CYS A 78 23.15 9.51 -1.45
N LYS A 79 23.76 8.63 -2.26
CA LYS A 79 25.20 8.71 -2.57
C LYS A 79 25.55 10.02 -3.29
N ALA A 80 24.74 10.47 -4.25
CA ALA A 80 24.96 11.77 -4.88
C ALA A 80 24.87 12.95 -3.89
N ALA A 81 23.94 12.90 -2.94
CA ALA A 81 23.83 13.89 -1.88
C ALA A 81 25.04 13.83 -0.91
N VAL A 82 25.51 12.63 -0.58
CA VAL A 82 26.73 12.42 0.22
C VAL A 82 27.98 12.87 -0.53
N ASP A 83 28.10 12.63 -1.82
CA ASP A 83 29.21 13.11 -2.64
C ASP A 83 29.26 14.65 -2.66
N PHE A 84 28.08 15.28 -2.71
CA PHE A 84 27.96 16.74 -2.73
C PHE A 84 28.16 17.40 -1.35
N LEU A 85 27.45 16.94 -0.32
CA LEU A 85 27.45 17.55 1.02
C LEU A 85 28.44 16.89 2.00
N GLY A 86 28.77 15.62 1.78
CA GLY A 86 29.55 14.79 2.69
C GLY A 86 30.91 15.37 3.06
N PRO A 87 31.74 15.89 2.13
CA PRO A 87 33.02 16.50 2.48
C PRO A 87 32.91 17.61 3.54
N TYR A 88 31.82 18.38 3.50
CA TYR A 88 31.56 19.48 4.42
C TYR A 88 31.01 18.99 5.76
N ILE A 89 30.09 18.03 5.72
CA ILE A 89 29.54 17.38 6.92
C ILE A 89 30.67 16.68 7.71
N ILE A 90 31.52 15.91 7.02
CA ILE A 90 32.64 15.18 7.60
C ILE A 90 33.65 16.16 8.23
N ASP A 91 34.01 17.24 7.55
CA ASP A 91 34.91 18.26 8.12
C ASP A 91 34.31 18.96 9.36
N GLY A 92 32.99 19.17 9.39
CA GLY A 92 32.27 19.62 10.58
C GLY A 92 32.47 18.67 11.76
N PHE A 93 32.13 17.39 11.58
CA PHE A 93 32.26 16.38 12.62
C PHE A 93 33.72 16.18 13.10
N ILE A 94 34.70 16.21 12.20
CA ILE A 94 36.13 16.12 12.55
C ILE A 94 36.57 17.29 13.45
N LYS A 95 35.98 18.47 13.29
CA LYS A 95 36.22 19.62 14.19
C LYS A 95 35.33 19.61 15.44
N GLY A 96 34.56 18.54 15.66
CA GLY A 96 33.63 18.38 16.77
C GLY A 96 32.42 19.32 16.70
N ASP A 97 32.08 19.82 15.50
CA ASP A 97 30.86 20.61 15.28
C ASP A 97 29.66 19.67 15.43
N ASN A 98 28.61 20.10 16.14
CA ASN A 98 27.39 19.31 16.29
C ASN A 98 26.43 19.57 15.10
N PRO A 99 25.37 18.77 14.94
CA PRO A 99 24.39 18.93 13.86
C PRO A 99 23.87 20.37 13.70
N ASP A 100 23.53 21.06 14.79
CA ASP A 100 23.03 22.44 14.75
C ASP A 100 24.03 23.42 14.12
N VAL A 101 25.33 23.29 14.43
CA VAL A 101 26.39 24.13 13.84
C VAL A 101 26.50 23.87 12.35
N ILE A 102 26.53 22.59 11.95
CA ILE A 102 26.70 22.19 10.55
C ILE A 102 25.49 22.66 9.72
N CYS A 103 24.27 22.41 10.18
CA CYS A 103 23.04 22.82 9.48
C CYS A 103 22.92 24.34 9.32
N HIS A 104 23.38 25.11 10.31
CA HIS A 104 23.46 26.57 10.18
C HIS A 104 24.55 27.01 9.22
N ALA A 105 25.70 26.36 9.24
CA ALA A 105 26.77 26.67 8.32
C ALA A 105 26.34 26.45 6.85
N LEU A 106 25.61 25.36 6.61
CA LEU A 106 25.03 24.97 5.31
C LEU A 106 23.75 25.76 4.93
N LYS A 107 23.19 26.56 5.83
CA LYS A 107 21.98 27.39 5.63
C LYS A 107 20.65 26.63 5.52
N PHE A 108 20.60 25.35 5.87
CA PHE A 108 19.33 24.65 6.15
C PHE A 108 18.62 25.22 7.36
N CYS A 109 19.39 25.74 8.31
CA CYS A 109 18.86 26.50 9.42
C CYS A 109 19.37 27.95 9.39
N THR A 110 18.53 28.86 9.87
CA THR A 110 18.82 30.29 9.91
C THR A 110 18.44 30.90 11.25
N ASP A 111 19.11 31.98 11.66
CA ASP A 111 18.63 32.83 12.77
C ASP A 111 17.84 34.00 12.15
N GLU A 112 16.60 34.18 12.56
CA GLU A 112 15.78 35.34 12.19
C GLU A 112 15.82 36.42 13.29
N PRO A 113 15.93 37.73 12.94
CA PRO A 113 16.15 38.80 13.92
C PRO A 113 15.10 38.90 15.05
N ASP A 114 13.84 38.63 14.72
CA ASP A 114 12.70 38.80 15.62
C ASP A 114 12.14 37.45 16.16
N GLN A 115 12.88 36.36 15.96
CA GLN A 115 12.47 35.02 16.38
C GLN A 115 13.42 34.44 17.43
N ALA A 116 12.90 33.57 18.29
CA ALA A 116 13.73 32.79 19.19
C ALA A 116 14.67 31.88 18.39
N LYS A 117 15.87 31.61 18.91
CA LYS A 117 16.85 30.75 18.24
C LYS A 117 16.55 29.29 18.53
N CYS A 118 16.22 28.52 17.50
CA CYS A 118 15.78 27.12 17.65
C CYS A 118 16.94 26.14 17.51
N ARG A 119 17.16 25.30 18.54
CA ARG A 119 18.31 24.40 18.68
C ARG A 119 17.87 23.11 19.35
N ILE A 120 18.13 21.96 18.74
CA ILE A 120 17.90 20.67 19.39
C ILE A 120 19.12 20.23 20.22
N TYR A 121 20.32 20.75 19.88
CA TYR A 121 21.56 20.59 20.63
C TYR A 121 22.06 21.94 21.18
N PRO A 122 21.44 22.48 22.25
CA PRO A 122 21.70 23.84 22.71
C PRO A 122 23.15 24.04 23.17
N SER A 123 23.80 25.07 22.62
CA SER A 123 25.14 25.50 23.05
C SER A 123 25.05 26.35 24.31
N LYS A 124 25.91 26.05 25.31
CA LYS A 124 26.07 26.89 26.52
C LYS A 124 26.62 28.29 26.23
N SER A 125 27.18 28.54 25.04
CA SER A 125 27.71 29.84 24.63
C SER A 125 27.25 30.21 23.22
N PRO A 126 26.36 31.21 23.08
CA PRO A 126 25.94 31.73 21.78
C PRO A 126 27.09 32.29 20.94
N ILE A 127 28.09 32.90 21.60
CA ILE A 127 29.29 33.46 20.94
C ILE A 127 30.12 32.34 20.33
N LEU A 128 30.37 31.26 21.08
CA LEU A 128 31.10 30.11 20.56
C LEU A 128 30.34 29.46 19.40
N PHE A 129 29.02 29.34 19.49
CA PHE A 129 28.20 28.82 18.39
C PHE A 129 28.39 29.66 17.11
N ALA A 130 28.21 30.98 17.19
CA ALA A 130 28.37 31.87 16.04
C ALA A 130 29.80 31.82 15.47
N GLN A 131 30.82 31.77 16.33
CA GLN A 131 32.21 31.63 15.92
C GLN A 131 32.45 30.33 15.15
N ARG A 132 31.89 29.20 15.59
CA ARG A 132 32.02 27.91 14.91
C ARG A 132 31.37 27.92 13.53
N VAL A 133 30.17 28.48 13.41
CA VAL A 133 29.48 28.65 12.12
C VAL A 133 30.29 29.53 11.17
N LEU A 134 30.84 30.65 11.65
CA LEU A 134 31.68 31.54 10.85
C LEU A 134 32.98 30.85 10.40
N ASN A 135 33.68 30.18 11.32
CA ASN A 135 34.89 29.43 11.02
C ASN A 135 34.63 28.32 10.00
N PHE A 136 33.48 27.65 10.06
CA PHE A 136 33.07 26.67 9.04
C PHE A 136 32.90 27.34 7.66
N ARG A 137 32.12 28.41 7.57
CA ARG A 137 31.88 29.11 6.30
C ARG A 137 33.16 29.72 5.70
N GLN A 138 34.10 30.17 6.53
CA GLN A 138 35.40 30.65 6.08
C GLN A 138 36.27 29.53 5.48
N ARG A 139 36.19 28.31 6.02
CA ARG A 139 36.86 27.14 5.45
C ARG A 139 36.27 26.73 4.10
N HIS A 140 34.95 26.93 3.92
CA HIS A 140 34.22 26.49 2.73
C HIS A 140 33.41 27.62 2.05
N PRO A 141 34.08 28.61 1.43
CA PRO A 141 33.40 29.79 0.88
C PRO A 141 32.52 29.51 -0.35
N LEU A 142 32.73 28.39 -1.05
CA LEU A 142 32.04 28.06 -2.32
C LEU A 142 30.70 27.34 -2.15
N ILE A 143 30.33 26.89 -0.95
CA ILE A 143 29.05 26.17 -0.69
C ILE A 143 27.84 27.10 -0.82
N SER A 144 28.00 28.42 -0.80
CA SER A 144 26.88 29.37 -0.75
C SER A 144 26.03 29.45 -2.03
N LEU A 145 26.12 28.49 -2.95
CA LEU A 145 25.32 28.42 -4.16
C LEU A 145 23.83 28.33 -3.79
N ASN A 146 23.09 29.30 -4.33
CA ASN A 146 21.73 29.62 -3.99
C ASN A 146 20.78 28.56 -4.59
N LEU A 147 20.37 27.56 -3.80
CA LEU A 147 19.44 26.48 -4.19
C LEU A 147 17.97 26.96 -4.38
N LYS A 148 17.76 28.24 -4.72
CA LYS A 148 16.44 28.90 -4.62
C LYS A 148 15.55 28.84 -5.86
N ASP A 149 16.03 28.34 -7.00
CA ASP A 149 15.23 28.39 -8.25
C ASP A 149 15.07 27.01 -8.88
N SER A 150 13.84 26.49 -8.90
CA SER A 150 13.42 25.61 -10.01
C SER A 150 11.92 25.75 -10.29
N LYS A 151 11.59 26.19 -11.51
CA LYS A 151 10.27 26.08 -12.13
C LYS A 151 10.15 24.71 -12.81
N ILE A 152 10.29 23.63 -12.04
CA ILE A 152 10.44 22.27 -12.57
C ILE A 152 9.16 21.77 -13.27
N CYS A 153 7.97 22.15 -12.78
CA CYS A 153 6.67 21.81 -13.37
C CYS A 153 6.35 22.49 -14.71
N GLN A 154 7.22 23.38 -15.20
CA GLN A 154 7.04 24.01 -16.52
C GLN A 154 7.69 23.19 -17.66
N ILE A 155 8.40 22.12 -17.32
CA ILE A 155 9.08 21.25 -18.29
C ILE A 155 8.07 20.23 -18.85
N PRO A 156 7.89 20.11 -20.19
CA PRO A 156 7.06 19.08 -20.80
C PRO A 156 7.53 17.67 -20.39
N GLY A 157 6.61 16.80 -19.95
CA GLY A 157 6.90 15.52 -19.30
C GLY A 157 6.82 15.60 -17.77
N ILE A 158 7.39 16.65 -17.16
CA ILE A 158 7.28 16.92 -15.71
C ILE A 158 5.97 17.64 -15.38
N LYS A 159 5.41 18.39 -16.32
CA LYS A 159 4.09 19.03 -16.17
C LYS A 159 2.97 18.01 -15.95
N GLU A 160 2.97 16.92 -16.71
CA GLU A 160 2.01 15.82 -16.62
C GLU A 160 2.14 15.09 -15.29
N ILE A 161 3.38 14.91 -14.84
CA ILE A 161 3.74 14.42 -13.52
C ILE A 161 3.22 15.36 -12.40
N CYS A 162 3.41 16.68 -12.52
CA CYS A 162 2.91 17.63 -11.53
C CYS A 162 1.39 17.66 -11.48
N LYS A 163 0.70 17.40 -12.60
CA LYS A 163 -0.77 17.23 -12.62
C LYS A 163 -1.22 15.99 -11.85
N ILE A 164 -0.48 14.88 -11.94
CA ILE A 164 -0.73 13.67 -11.14
C ILE A 164 -0.55 13.98 -9.65
N LEU A 165 0.52 14.69 -9.28
CA LEU A 165 0.76 15.12 -7.91
C LEU A 165 -0.31 16.10 -7.41
N GLU A 166 -0.80 17.03 -8.23
CA GLU A 166 -1.92 17.91 -7.88
C GLU A 166 -3.19 17.09 -7.59
N ASN A 167 -3.49 16.05 -8.36
CA ASN A 167 -4.66 15.20 -8.11
C ASN A 167 -4.57 14.44 -6.78
N ILE A 168 -3.37 13.97 -6.41
CA ILE A 168 -3.13 13.25 -5.14
C ILE A 168 -3.18 14.22 -3.96
N PHE A 169 -2.34 15.27 -4.00
CA PHE A 169 -2.09 16.13 -2.84
C PHE A 169 -3.05 17.31 -2.70
N ASN A 170 -3.73 17.75 -3.76
CA ASN A 170 -4.76 18.80 -3.67
C ASN A 170 -6.19 18.27 -3.80
N ASN A 171 -6.42 17.30 -4.70
CA ASN A 171 -7.78 16.82 -4.97
C ASN A 171 -8.13 15.53 -4.20
N HIS A 172 -7.13 14.85 -3.60
CA HIS A 172 -7.28 13.62 -2.82
C HIS A 172 -8.00 12.49 -3.59
N MET A 173 -7.69 12.41 -4.90
CA MET A 173 -8.23 11.43 -5.84
C MET A 173 -7.16 10.41 -6.23
N PRO A 174 -7.53 9.17 -6.61
CA PRO A 174 -6.56 8.18 -7.06
C PRO A 174 -5.72 8.70 -8.23
N ALA A 175 -4.43 8.40 -8.22
CA ALA A 175 -3.53 8.80 -9.31
C ALA A 175 -3.77 8.03 -10.61
N VAL A 176 -4.29 6.81 -10.49
CA VAL A 176 -4.68 5.91 -11.58
C VAL A 176 -6.14 5.56 -11.36
N ASP A 177 -6.98 6.26 -12.13
CA ASP A 177 -8.44 6.17 -12.18
C ASP A 177 -8.81 6.66 -13.60
N ILE A 178 -9.11 5.72 -14.49
CA ILE A 178 -9.29 5.93 -15.93
C ILE A 178 -10.74 6.31 -16.25
N ASP A 179 -11.72 5.79 -15.50
CA ASP A 179 -13.15 6.02 -15.74
C ASP A 179 -13.78 7.11 -14.85
N GLU A 180 -12.97 7.69 -13.96
CA GLU A 180 -13.29 8.80 -13.06
C GLU A 180 -14.35 8.45 -12.00
N ASP A 181 -14.42 7.18 -11.58
CA ASP A 181 -15.32 6.66 -10.54
C ASP A 181 -14.80 6.85 -9.10
N ARG A 182 -13.57 7.37 -8.99
CA ARG A 182 -12.85 7.69 -7.75
C ARG A 182 -12.35 6.48 -6.96
N PHE A 183 -12.39 5.30 -7.53
CA PHE A 183 -11.71 4.12 -7.05
C PHE A 183 -10.48 3.86 -7.92
N GLY A 184 -9.58 3.00 -7.46
CA GLY A 184 -8.33 2.78 -8.18
C GLY A 184 -7.82 1.36 -8.00
N ILE A 185 -7.16 0.86 -9.02
CA ILE A 185 -6.57 -0.48 -9.04
C ILE A 185 -5.26 -0.58 -8.25
N GLU A 186 -4.61 0.56 -8.02
CA GLU A 186 -3.33 0.64 -7.33
C GLU A 186 -3.49 0.77 -5.83
N ALA A 187 -2.55 0.25 -5.03
CA ALA A 187 -2.66 0.31 -3.57
C ALA A 187 -2.42 1.71 -3.03
N THR A 188 -1.37 2.39 -3.50
CA THR A 188 -0.91 3.68 -2.99
C THR A 188 -1.57 4.85 -3.72
N LEU A 189 -1.14 6.09 -3.47
CA LEU A 189 -1.55 7.28 -4.24
C LEU A 189 -3.07 7.48 -4.30
N ARG A 190 -3.73 7.39 -3.13
CA ARG A 190 -5.19 7.50 -2.97
C ARG A 190 -6.01 6.36 -3.60
N GLY A 191 -5.37 5.26 -4.01
CA GLY A 191 -6.03 4.05 -4.52
C GLY A 191 -6.57 3.11 -3.43
N SER A 192 -6.38 1.80 -3.60
CA SER A 192 -7.03 0.75 -2.81
C SER A 192 -6.61 0.63 -1.33
N SER A 193 -5.52 1.27 -0.90
CA SER A 193 -5.26 1.44 0.54
C SER A 193 -6.28 2.39 1.18
N TRP A 194 -6.83 3.32 0.40
CA TRP A 194 -7.76 4.34 0.83
C TRP A 194 -9.20 3.94 0.60
N ARG A 195 -9.50 3.25 -0.51
CA ARG A 195 -10.86 2.86 -0.91
C ARG A 195 -10.90 1.42 -1.39
N GLY A 196 -12.08 0.85 -1.60
CA GLY A 196 -12.17 -0.46 -2.25
C GLY A 196 -11.38 -0.53 -3.56
N LYS A 197 -10.68 -1.65 -3.79
CA LYS A 197 -10.01 -1.87 -5.07
C LYS A 197 -11.06 -1.98 -6.18
N ASP A 198 -10.93 -1.12 -7.18
CA ASP A 198 -11.74 -1.21 -8.37
C ASP A 198 -11.44 -2.50 -9.15
N CYS A 199 -12.51 -3.19 -9.56
CA CYS A 199 -12.46 -4.40 -10.35
C CYS A 199 -12.53 -4.12 -11.87
N ASN A 200 -12.85 -2.88 -12.27
CA ASN A 200 -12.99 -2.44 -13.66
C ASN A 200 -12.77 -0.93 -13.84
N ASP A 201 -11.52 -0.56 -14.08
CA ASP A 201 -11.09 0.84 -14.29
C ASP A 201 -11.38 1.35 -15.71
N PHE A 202 -12.51 0.96 -16.29
CA PHE A 202 -12.95 1.38 -17.63
C PHE A 202 -14.45 1.65 -17.68
N SER A 203 -15.16 1.53 -16.57
CA SER A 203 -16.59 1.72 -16.47
C SER A 203 -16.97 2.21 -15.08
N SER A 204 -17.22 3.52 -14.97
CA SER A 204 -17.63 4.16 -13.72
C SER A 204 -19.00 3.76 -13.16
N ALA A 205 -19.68 2.81 -13.81
CA ALA A 205 -20.84 2.12 -13.25
C ALA A 205 -20.47 0.84 -12.47
N ILE A 206 -19.20 0.42 -12.49
CA ILE A 206 -18.70 -0.78 -11.86
C ILE A 206 -17.68 -0.36 -10.81
N HIS A 207 -18.06 -0.39 -9.54
CA HIS A 207 -17.21 0.08 -8.46
C HIS A 207 -17.70 -0.43 -7.10
N PRO A 208 -16.85 -0.44 -6.07
CA PRO A 208 -17.26 -0.80 -4.71
C PRO A 208 -18.55 -0.09 -4.25
N GLY A 209 -19.53 -0.91 -3.88
CA GLY A 209 -20.83 -0.48 -3.35
C GLY A 209 -21.87 -0.02 -4.37
N ALA A 210 -21.61 -0.17 -5.67
CA ALA A 210 -22.63 -0.03 -6.70
C ALA A 210 -23.78 -1.06 -6.51
N HIS A 211 -24.96 -0.75 -7.03
CA HIS A 211 -26.06 -1.70 -7.13
C HIS A 211 -25.79 -2.71 -8.23
N VAL A 212 -26.25 -3.93 -7.97
CA VAL A 212 -26.08 -5.08 -8.85
C VAL A 212 -26.99 -4.95 -10.07
N VAL A 213 -26.50 -5.39 -11.23
CA VAL A 213 -27.28 -5.39 -12.48
C VAL A 213 -27.51 -6.83 -12.90
N ASP A 214 -28.79 -7.22 -13.00
CA ASP A 214 -29.22 -8.60 -13.32
C ASP A 214 -28.58 -9.67 -12.39
N GLY A 215 -28.45 -9.33 -11.10
CA GLY A 215 -27.85 -10.19 -10.07
C GLY A 215 -26.38 -10.51 -10.33
N ASP A 216 -25.68 -9.70 -11.12
CA ASP A 216 -24.28 -9.90 -11.49
C ASP A 216 -24.02 -11.28 -12.12
N GLY A 217 -24.98 -11.80 -12.88
CA GLY A 217 -24.90 -13.13 -13.50
C GLY A 217 -23.75 -13.31 -14.51
N ILE A 218 -23.10 -12.23 -14.94
CA ILE A 218 -21.98 -12.23 -15.90
C ILE A 218 -20.80 -11.38 -15.40
N THR A 219 -21.09 -10.15 -14.95
CA THR A 219 -20.09 -9.17 -14.51
C THR A 219 -20.35 -8.81 -13.06
N ASP A 220 -19.29 -8.76 -12.25
CA ASP A 220 -19.30 -8.19 -10.91
C ASP A 220 -19.36 -6.66 -11.02
N HIS A 221 -20.50 -6.04 -10.70
CA HIS A 221 -20.68 -4.60 -10.81
C HIS A 221 -20.29 -3.84 -9.55
N ASN A 222 -20.23 -4.51 -8.41
CA ASN A 222 -19.98 -3.86 -7.12
C ASN A 222 -18.63 -4.22 -6.52
N CYS A 223 -17.81 -4.98 -7.25
CA CYS A 223 -16.48 -5.42 -6.89
C CYS A 223 -16.38 -6.22 -5.59
N ASN A 224 -17.49 -6.84 -5.15
CA ASN A 224 -17.50 -7.65 -3.94
C ASN A 224 -16.99 -9.09 -4.18
N GLY A 225 -16.74 -9.47 -5.45
CA GLY A 225 -16.25 -10.79 -5.85
C GLY A 225 -17.33 -11.85 -6.02
N ILE A 226 -18.61 -11.52 -5.84
CA ILE A 226 -19.75 -12.43 -5.90
C ILE A 226 -20.49 -12.18 -7.22
N TYR A 227 -20.29 -13.07 -8.19
CA TYR A 227 -20.90 -12.94 -9.51
C TYR A 227 -21.03 -14.30 -10.20
N GLY A 228 -21.76 -14.33 -11.32
CA GLY A 228 -22.00 -15.53 -12.10
C GLY A 228 -23.22 -16.33 -11.63
N MET A 229 -23.48 -17.43 -12.34
CA MET A 229 -24.68 -18.26 -12.11
C MET A 229 -24.39 -19.51 -11.27
N ASN A 230 -25.30 -19.82 -10.36
CA ASN A 230 -25.40 -21.11 -9.70
C ASN A 230 -26.02 -22.13 -10.67
N SER A 231 -25.22 -23.10 -11.12
CA SER A 231 -25.67 -24.14 -12.06
C SER A 231 -26.76 -25.06 -11.52
N ALA A 232 -26.92 -25.17 -10.20
CA ALA A 232 -27.92 -26.04 -9.58
C ALA A 232 -29.30 -25.37 -9.50
N SER A 233 -29.34 -24.08 -9.15
CA SER A 233 -30.59 -23.30 -9.03
C SER A 233 -30.98 -22.59 -10.33
N GLY A 234 -30.00 -22.31 -11.20
CA GLY A 234 -30.16 -21.47 -12.38
C GLY A 234 -30.27 -19.97 -12.07
N LYS A 235 -29.94 -19.52 -10.85
CA LYS A 235 -29.98 -18.11 -10.44
C LYS A 235 -28.58 -17.50 -10.31
N PRO A 236 -28.44 -16.16 -10.39
CA PRO A 236 -27.20 -15.49 -10.05
C PRO A 236 -26.82 -15.68 -8.58
N TRP A 237 -25.54 -15.81 -8.26
CA TRP A 237 -25.06 -15.99 -6.89
C TRP A 237 -25.35 -14.78 -5.99
N GLU A 238 -25.22 -13.57 -6.53
CA GLU A 238 -25.50 -12.33 -5.81
C GLU A 238 -26.98 -12.25 -5.40
N ASP A 239 -27.90 -12.72 -6.25
CA ASP A 239 -29.33 -12.81 -5.93
C ASP A 239 -29.61 -13.80 -4.81
N GLU A 240 -28.87 -14.92 -4.77
CA GLU A 240 -29.04 -15.95 -3.74
C GLU A 240 -28.41 -15.56 -2.41
N PHE A 241 -27.29 -14.86 -2.43
CA PHE A 241 -26.49 -14.60 -1.23
C PHE A 241 -26.65 -13.19 -0.64
N CYS A 242 -27.03 -12.20 -1.45
CA CYS A 242 -26.96 -10.78 -1.07
C CYS A 242 -28.30 -10.02 -1.21
N ASN A 243 -29.31 -10.56 -1.91
CA ASN A 243 -30.54 -9.82 -2.20
C ASN A 243 -31.42 -9.54 -0.97
N GLU A 244 -31.41 -10.43 0.02
CA GLU A 244 -32.18 -10.26 1.27
C GLU A 244 -31.38 -9.57 2.39
N THR A 245 -30.15 -9.13 2.11
CA THR A 245 -29.26 -8.53 3.11
C THR A 245 -29.31 -7.00 3.10
N GLN A 246 -28.96 -6.38 4.23
CA GLN A 246 -28.91 -4.93 4.38
C GLN A 246 -27.50 -4.42 4.11
N ARG A 247 -27.03 -4.55 2.86
CA ARG A 247 -25.68 -4.10 2.47
C ARG A 247 -25.43 -2.64 2.86
N MET A 248 -24.25 -2.40 3.42
CA MET A 248 -23.85 -1.08 3.89
C MET A 248 -22.33 -0.96 3.85
N GLY A 249 -21.85 -0.01 3.05
CA GLY A 249 -20.44 0.36 3.05
C GLY A 249 -20.08 1.28 4.20
N ILE A 250 -18.80 1.61 4.31
CA ILE A 250 -18.30 2.56 5.32
C ILE A 250 -17.43 3.64 4.70
N ALA A 251 -17.60 4.88 5.16
CA ALA A 251 -16.69 5.96 4.84
C ALA A 251 -16.27 6.72 6.09
N VAL A 252 -15.06 7.28 6.09
CA VAL A 252 -14.61 8.23 7.12
C VAL A 252 -14.21 9.55 6.47
N LEU A 253 -14.81 10.64 6.93
CA LEU A 253 -14.37 12.01 6.65
C LEU A 253 -13.52 12.45 7.85
N GLY A 254 -12.20 12.49 7.70
CA GLY A 254 -11.33 12.68 8.87
C GLY A 254 -9.99 13.35 8.60
N ASP A 255 -9.13 13.29 9.61
CA ASP A 255 -7.79 13.88 9.62
C ASP A 255 -6.68 12.82 9.67
N SER A 256 -5.47 13.21 10.04
CA SER A 256 -4.30 12.34 10.19
C SER A 256 -4.55 11.13 11.10
N ILE A 257 -5.42 11.24 12.12
CA ILE A 257 -5.79 10.08 12.93
C ILE A 257 -6.63 9.13 12.10
N SER A 258 -7.67 9.60 11.42
CA SER A 258 -8.51 8.72 10.59
C SER A 258 -7.75 8.06 9.42
N ALA A 259 -6.71 8.73 8.90
CA ALA A 259 -5.81 8.18 7.89
C ALA A 259 -4.77 7.20 8.47
N HIS A 260 -4.62 7.16 9.80
CA HIS A 260 -3.53 6.49 10.50
C HIS A 260 -2.15 6.99 10.03
N PHE A 261 -1.85 8.26 10.30
CA PHE A 261 -0.50 8.78 10.15
C PHE A 261 0.47 8.00 11.07
N HIS A 262 1.53 7.45 10.48
CA HIS A 262 2.55 6.71 11.22
C HIS A 262 3.92 6.89 10.56
N LEU A 263 4.88 7.35 11.37
CA LEU A 263 6.28 7.46 10.98
C LEU A 263 7.08 6.37 11.70
N PRO A 264 7.68 5.40 10.97
CA PRO A 264 8.42 4.30 11.57
C PRO A 264 9.50 4.74 12.57
N GLU A 265 9.43 4.23 13.79
CA GLU A 265 10.41 4.50 14.85
C GLU A 265 11.84 4.13 14.40
N GLN A 266 11.94 3.04 13.64
CA GLN A 266 13.18 2.46 13.14
C GLN A 266 13.94 3.44 12.23
N TRP A 267 13.28 4.45 11.66
CA TRP A 267 13.92 5.49 10.85
C TRP A 267 14.66 6.53 11.70
N LEU A 268 14.33 6.64 12.99
CA LEU A 268 14.93 7.63 13.90
C LEU A 268 15.77 7.01 15.02
N ASP A 269 15.58 5.73 15.34
CA ASP A 269 16.42 5.01 16.31
C ASP A 269 17.62 4.35 15.61
N ALA A 270 18.81 4.93 15.82
CA ALA A 270 20.04 4.46 15.19
C ALA A 270 20.42 3.01 15.53
N LYS A 271 19.86 2.41 16.59
CA LYS A 271 20.05 0.99 16.92
C LYS A 271 19.17 0.06 16.08
N GLN A 272 18.10 0.58 15.49
CA GLN A 272 17.10 -0.18 14.74
C GLN A 272 17.20 0.04 13.22
N LEU A 273 17.98 1.05 12.79
CA LEU A 273 18.28 1.28 11.37
C LEU A 273 18.87 0.02 10.71
N SER A 274 18.21 -0.40 9.64
CA SER A 274 18.56 -1.59 8.85
C SER A 274 17.93 -1.50 7.46
N VAL A 275 18.32 -2.39 6.55
CA VAL A 275 17.66 -2.51 5.24
C VAL A 275 16.17 -2.83 5.40
N ALA A 276 15.82 -3.70 6.34
CA ALA A 276 14.43 -4.07 6.63
C ALA A 276 13.59 -2.87 7.09
N ALA A 277 14.19 -1.89 7.79
CA ALA A 277 13.48 -0.69 8.22
C ALA A 277 12.96 0.15 7.04
N PHE A 278 13.60 0.08 5.87
CA PHE A 278 13.25 0.87 4.67
C PHE A 278 12.67 0.03 3.52
N GLU A 279 12.42 -1.26 3.71
CA GLU A 279 11.95 -2.19 2.66
C GLU A 279 10.67 -1.69 1.96
N HIS A 280 9.80 -1.00 2.70
CA HIS A 280 8.52 -0.48 2.20
C HIS A 280 8.49 1.05 2.05
N LEU A 281 9.65 1.70 1.97
CA LEU A 281 9.77 3.17 1.91
C LEU A 281 8.88 3.80 0.83
N THR A 282 8.90 3.27 -0.39
CA THR A 282 8.09 3.78 -1.52
C THR A 282 6.61 3.76 -1.19
N PHE A 283 6.11 2.64 -0.67
CA PHE A 283 4.70 2.47 -0.31
C PHE A 283 4.24 3.50 0.73
N ILE A 284 5.06 3.70 1.76
CA ILE A 284 4.76 4.60 2.87
C ILE A 284 4.74 6.07 2.39
N LEU A 285 5.70 6.46 1.55
CA LEU A 285 5.77 7.82 1.01
C LEU A 285 4.63 8.12 0.03
N GLU A 286 4.28 7.16 -0.83
CA GLU A 286 3.17 7.30 -1.78
C GLU A 286 1.79 7.31 -1.10
N ASN A 287 1.71 6.86 0.14
CA ASN A 287 0.54 7.01 1.00
C ASN A 287 0.66 8.19 1.97
N GLU A 288 1.56 9.15 1.72
CA GLU A 288 1.62 10.39 2.50
C GLU A 288 1.98 10.17 3.99
N LEU A 289 2.71 9.08 4.29
CA LEU A 289 2.98 8.57 5.65
C LEU A 289 1.72 8.07 6.40
N ASP A 290 0.60 7.94 5.69
CA ASP A 290 -0.65 7.40 6.20
C ASP A 290 -0.77 5.90 5.92
N TRP A 291 -1.52 5.22 6.78
CA TRP A 291 -1.74 3.78 6.74
C TRP A 291 -3.24 3.45 6.80
N PRO A 292 -4.05 4.01 5.87
CA PRO A 292 -5.52 3.90 5.89
C PRO A 292 -5.99 2.44 5.83
N GLN A 293 -5.18 1.57 5.23
CA GLN A 293 -5.40 0.12 5.14
C GLN A 293 -5.27 -0.63 6.47
N LEU A 294 -4.79 0.04 7.52
CA LEU A 294 -4.68 -0.48 8.89
C LEU A 294 -5.50 0.34 9.91
N SER A 295 -6.17 1.41 9.45
CA SER A 295 -6.89 2.37 10.29
C SER A 295 -8.12 1.78 11.00
N ALA A 296 -8.55 2.45 12.07
CA ALA A 296 -9.69 2.04 12.89
C ALA A 296 -11.03 1.99 12.13
N SER A 297 -11.19 2.78 11.08
CA SER A 297 -12.44 2.85 10.30
C SER A 297 -12.40 1.92 9.09
N THR A 298 -11.33 1.99 8.29
CA THR A 298 -11.26 1.36 6.96
C THR A 298 -10.14 0.33 6.83
N GLY A 299 -9.48 -0.05 7.92
CA GLY A 299 -8.43 -1.06 7.89
C GLY A 299 -8.94 -2.38 7.32
N HIS A 300 -8.28 -2.92 6.32
CA HIS A 300 -8.78 -4.07 5.54
C HIS A 300 -7.71 -5.12 5.25
N ILE A 301 -6.47 -4.86 5.66
CA ILE A 301 -5.37 -5.83 5.59
C ILE A 301 -4.72 -5.98 6.95
N ASN A 302 -4.09 -7.12 7.19
CA ASN A 302 -3.18 -7.29 8.31
C ASN A 302 -1.76 -7.40 7.75
N VAL A 303 -0.85 -6.55 8.22
CA VAL A 303 0.56 -6.57 7.78
C VAL A 303 1.45 -7.00 8.93
N SER A 304 2.54 -7.70 8.61
CA SER A 304 3.56 -8.10 9.58
C SER A 304 4.90 -7.49 9.16
N TRP A 305 4.90 -6.19 8.94
CA TRP A 305 6.08 -5.44 8.53
C TRP A 305 6.92 -5.06 9.76
N PRO A 306 8.25 -4.95 9.62
CA PRO A 306 9.13 -4.67 10.76
C PRO A 306 8.95 -3.27 11.37
N ASN A 307 8.21 -2.39 10.69
CA ASN A 307 8.03 -0.99 11.05
C ASN A 307 6.70 -0.66 11.72
N ILE A 308 5.74 -1.60 11.78
CA ILE A 308 4.46 -1.37 12.43
C ILE A 308 4.03 -2.61 13.21
N GLU A 309 3.57 -2.42 14.44
CA GLU A 309 3.20 -3.50 15.34
C GLU A 309 1.78 -3.31 15.86
N GLY A 310 1.00 -4.39 15.83
CA GLY A 310 -0.35 -4.43 16.36
C GLY A 310 -1.33 -5.07 15.38
N PRO A 311 -2.53 -5.46 15.85
CA PRO A 311 -3.53 -6.05 14.98
C PRO A 311 -4.24 -4.97 14.16
N THR A 312 -4.63 -5.29 12.94
CA THR A 312 -5.68 -4.53 12.26
C THR A 312 -7.05 -4.97 12.75
N ARG A 313 -7.76 -4.06 13.41
CA ARG A 313 -9.20 -4.16 13.70
C ARG A 313 -9.86 -2.90 13.21
N SER A 314 -10.94 -3.02 12.45
CA SER A 314 -11.61 -1.86 11.88
C SER A 314 -13.13 -2.03 11.85
N LEU A 315 -13.84 -0.91 11.72
CA LEU A 315 -15.28 -0.92 11.51
C LEU A 315 -15.64 -1.58 10.17
N TYR A 316 -14.85 -1.37 9.11
CA TYR A 316 -15.01 -2.07 7.82
C TYR A 316 -14.93 -3.59 8.00
N ALA A 317 -13.88 -4.11 8.63
CA ALA A 317 -13.69 -5.54 8.81
C ALA A 317 -14.87 -6.17 9.57
N ARG A 318 -15.42 -5.45 10.54
CA ARG A 318 -16.58 -5.88 11.32
C ARG A 318 -17.89 -5.85 10.53
N LEU A 319 -18.07 -4.86 9.64
CA LEU A 319 -19.21 -4.83 8.71
C LEU A 319 -19.11 -5.95 7.67
N PHE A 320 -17.90 -6.26 7.21
CA PHE A 320 -17.62 -7.42 6.36
C PHE A 320 -17.93 -8.74 7.11
N ASP A 321 -17.47 -8.91 8.36
CA ASP A 321 -17.76 -10.11 9.15
C ASP A 321 -19.26 -10.36 9.37
N LEU A 322 -20.06 -9.29 9.42
CA LEU A 322 -21.53 -9.39 9.46
C LEU A 322 -22.09 -9.83 8.11
N ASP A 323 -21.61 -9.27 7.01
CA ASP A 323 -22.10 -9.58 5.67
C ASP A 323 -20.97 -9.48 4.63
N HIS A 324 -20.55 -10.64 4.11
CA HIS A 324 -19.47 -10.73 3.12
C HIS A 324 -19.80 -10.04 1.79
N CYS A 325 -21.07 -9.72 1.54
CA CYS A 325 -21.48 -8.92 0.38
C CYS A 325 -21.00 -7.46 0.45
N ASN A 326 -20.49 -7.00 1.61
CA ASN A 326 -19.88 -5.68 1.80
C ASN A 326 -18.37 -5.66 1.42
N HIS A 327 -17.82 -6.72 0.83
CA HIS A 327 -16.42 -6.77 0.44
C HIS A 327 -16.04 -5.55 -0.42
N ARG A 328 -14.91 -4.92 -0.08
CA ARG A 328 -14.35 -3.69 -0.68
C ARG A 328 -15.14 -2.40 -0.47
N ASP A 329 -16.34 -2.39 0.10
CA ASP A 329 -17.13 -1.17 0.24
C ASP A 329 -16.66 -0.29 1.42
N TYR A 330 -15.42 0.22 1.34
CA TYR A 330 -14.82 1.16 2.27
C TYR A 330 -14.23 2.38 1.55
N GLN A 331 -14.25 3.54 2.22
CA GLN A 331 -13.65 4.79 1.72
C GLN A 331 -13.05 5.63 2.86
N ASN A 332 -11.75 5.85 2.82
CA ASN A 332 -11.02 6.72 3.73
C ASN A 332 -10.77 8.08 3.06
N ILE A 333 -11.58 9.06 3.41
CA ILE A 333 -11.53 10.44 2.91
C ILE A 333 -10.82 11.33 3.93
N ALA A 334 -9.80 10.80 4.59
CA ALA A 334 -9.03 11.50 5.58
C ALA A 334 -7.76 12.11 4.98
N VAL A 335 -7.34 13.27 5.51
CA VAL A 335 -6.17 14.01 5.02
C VAL A 335 -5.39 14.59 6.19
N ASN A 336 -4.07 14.47 6.15
CA ASN A 336 -3.17 15.14 7.09
C ASN A 336 -3.43 16.65 7.14
N GLY A 337 -3.72 17.19 8.33
CA GLY A 337 -4.06 18.61 8.51
C GLY A 337 -5.51 18.99 8.15
N ALA A 338 -6.38 18.03 7.82
CA ALA A 338 -7.80 18.31 7.61
C ALA A 338 -8.45 18.87 8.88
N ARG A 339 -9.21 19.95 8.72
CA ARG A 339 -10.03 20.61 9.74
C ARG A 339 -11.40 20.94 9.17
N SER A 340 -12.35 21.35 10.01
CA SER A 340 -13.74 21.55 9.59
C SER A 340 -13.88 22.42 8.32
N GLY A 341 -13.06 23.46 8.20
CA GLY A 341 -13.05 24.36 7.04
C GLY A 341 -12.47 23.75 5.76
N SER A 342 -11.36 22.99 5.84
CA SER A 342 -10.78 22.34 4.65
C SER A 342 -11.57 21.11 4.21
N MET A 343 -12.28 20.46 5.14
CA MET A 343 -13.15 19.33 4.84
C MET A 343 -14.25 19.69 3.83
N LEU A 344 -14.66 20.96 3.74
CA LEU A 344 -15.66 21.41 2.76
C LEU A 344 -15.26 21.14 1.30
N ASP A 345 -13.96 21.09 1.01
CA ASP A 345 -13.44 20.71 -0.30
C ASP A 345 -13.06 19.23 -0.34
N ILE A 346 -12.42 18.70 0.71
CA ILE A 346 -11.97 17.30 0.78
C ILE A 346 -13.15 16.32 0.66
N MET A 347 -14.28 16.61 1.31
CA MET A 347 -15.48 15.75 1.30
C MET A 347 -16.02 15.50 -0.12
N LYS A 348 -15.69 16.38 -1.07
CA LYS A 348 -16.12 16.24 -2.47
C LYS A 348 -15.45 15.06 -3.18
N SER A 349 -14.40 14.47 -2.60
CA SER A 349 -13.74 13.27 -3.11
C SER A 349 -14.48 11.98 -2.73
N LEU A 350 -15.43 12.00 -1.78
CA LEU A 350 -16.28 10.86 -1.43
C LEU A 350 -17.06 10.36 -2.65
N SER A 351 -17.02 9.06 -2.95
CA SER A 351 -17.75 8.47 -4.08
C SER A 351 -19.03 7.80 -3.60
N ARG A 352 -20.19 8.41 -3.90
CA ARG A 352 -21.48 7.74 -3.74
C ARG A 352 -22.56 8.36 -4.62
N ASN A 353 -23.47 7.53 -5.09
CA ASN A 353 -24.62 7.90 -5.90
C ASN A 353 -25.93 7.51 -5.19
N GLN A 354 -26.79 8.50 -4.94
CA GLN A 354 -28.04 8.30 -4.20
C GLN A 354 -28.99 7.23 -4.75
N LYS A 355 -28.89 6.91 -6.04
CA LYS A 355 -29.81 5.99 -6.72
C LYS A 355 -29.16 4.67 -7.09
N ASN A 356 -27.86 4.70 -7.35
CA ASN A 356 -27.16 3.58 -7.96
C ASN A 356 -26.29 2.83 -6.97
N ASP A 357 -26.13 3.31 -5.73
CA ASP A 357 -25.24 2.69 -4.75
C ASP A 357 -25.97 2.33 -3.46
N VAL A 358 -25.42 1.35 -2.74
CA VAL A 358 -25.94 0.95 -1.43
C VAL A 358 -25.66 2.03 -0.36
N PRO A 359 -26.40 2.06 0.76
CA PRO A 359 -26.15 3.02 1.84
C PRO A 359 -24.74 2.98 2.44
N LEU A 360 -24.32 4.07 3.10
CA LEU A 360 -23.06 4.16 3.83
C LEU A 360 -23.26 4.44 5.32
N LEU A 361 -22.42 3.83 6.16
CA LEU A 361 -22.09 4.35 7.48
C LEU A 361 -20.94 5.35 7.34
N VAL A 362 -21.21 6.63 7.56
CA VAL A 362 -20.20 7.70 7.47
C VAL A 362 -19.78 8.12 8.87
N ILE A 363 -18.47 8.09 9.14
CA ILE A 363 -17.86 8.62 10.36
C ILE A 363 -17.29 10.00 10.04
N TYR A 364 -17.83 11.07 10.62
CA TYR A 364 -17.26 12.41 10.54
C TYR A 364 -16.40 12.67 11.78
N SER A 365 -15.07 12.62 11.62
CA SER A 365 -14.11 12.63 12.73
C SER A 365 -12.89 13.51 12.45
N LEU A 366 -13.06 14.81 12.75
CA LEU A 366 -11.99 15.82 12.72
C LEU A 366 -11.66 16.19 14.16
N VAL A 367 -10.62 15.57 14.71
CA VAL A 367 -10.48 15.44 16.16
C VAL A 367 -9.43 16.37 16.76
N GLY A 368 -8.59 17.01 15.93
CA GLY A 368 -7.49 17.86 16.41
C GLY A 368 -7.32 19.20 15.69
N ASN A 369 -7.25 19.23 14.36
CA ASN A 369 -6.70 20.38 13.61
C ASN A 369 -7.52 21.69 13.69
N ASP A 370 -8.75 21.66 14.19
CA ASP A 370 -9.51 22.88 14.49
C ASP A 370 -8.99 23.61 15.74
N VAL A 371 -8.26 22.91 16.62
CA VAL A 371 -7.54 23.50 17.77
C VAL A 371 -6.02 23.36 17.67
N CYS A 372 -5.51 22.44 16.86
CA CYS A 372 -4.08 22.20 16.70
C CYS A 372 -3.49 22.98 15.53
N ASN A 373 -2.42 23.72 15.80
CA ASN A 373 -1.64 24.46 14.81
C ASN A 373 -0.22 24.75 15.33
N GLY A 374 0.69 25.15 14.42
CA GLY A 374 2.08 25.52 14.73
C GLY A 374 2.32 26.99 15.06
N HIS A 375 1.26 27.80 15.22
CA HIS A 375 1.38 29.24 15.47
C HIS A 375 1.79 29.55 16.92
N PRO A 376 2.68 30.54 17.18
CA PRO A 376 3.02 30.95 18.54
C PRO A 376 1.81 31.49 19.34
N ASP A 377 0.94 32.22 18.67
CA ASP A 377 -0.37 32.71 19.14
C ASP A 377 -1.48 31.70 18.79
N THR A 378 -1.27 30.45 19.22
CA THR A 378 -2.07 29.30 18.77
C THR A 378 -3.58 29.47 18.98
N LEU A 379 -4.02 30.14 20.06
CA LEU A 379 -5.43 30.35 20.41
C LEU A 379 -6.19 31.22 19.39
N ASP A 380 -5.52 32.20 18.80
CA ASP A 380 -6.11 33.12 17.81
C ASP A 380 -6.28 32.46 16.43
N HIS A 381 -5.61 31.32 16.23
CA HIS A 381 -5.63 30.54 15.00
C HIS A 381 -6.52 29.29 15.08
N MET A 382 -7.16 29.04 16.22
CA MET A 382 -8.14 27.96 16.39
C MET A 382 -9.49 28.38 15.79
N THR A 383 -10.18 27.43 15.17
CA THR A 383 -11.54 27.60 14.64
C THR A 383 -12.47 28.15 15.72
N THR A 384 -13.35 29.10 15.36
CA THR A 384 -14.36 29.60 16.31
C THR A 384 -15.59 28.69 16.36
N VAL A 385 -16.43 28.87 17.39
CA VAL A 385 -17.68 28.12 17.54
C VAL A 385 -18.59 28.36 16.33
N GLU A 386 -18.73 29.61 15.90
CA GLU A 386 -19.58 30.00 14.76
C GLU A 386 -19.06 29.42 13.43
N GLU A 387 -17.74 29.40 13.25
CA GLU A 387 -17.12 28.76 12.08
C GLU A 387 -17.37 27.26 12.07
N MET A 388 -17.20 26.59 13.22
CA MET A 388 -17.45 25.15 13.35
C MET A 388 -18.91 24.81 13.06
N GLU A 389 -19.87 25.55 13.63
CA GLU A 389 -21.30 25.35 13.37
C GLU A 389 -21.62 25.45 11.88
N LYS A 390 -21.09 26.49 11.22
CA LYS A 390 -21.26 26.71 9.78
C LYS A 390 -20.65 25.58 8.95
N ASN A 391 -19.43 25.15 9.28
CA ASN A 391 -18.70 24.14 8.53
C ASN A 391 -19.37 22.77 8.65
N VAL A 392 -19.78 22.37 9.86
CA VAL A 392 -20.51 21.11 10.10
C VAL A 392 -21.85 21.14 9.38
N LEU A 393 -22.62 22.23 9.47
CA LEU A 393 -23.89 22.35 8.77
C LEU A 393 -23.73 22.22 7.25
N THR A 394 -22.69 22.83 6.70
CA THR A 394 -22.37 22.75 5.26
C THR A 394 -22.01 21.32 4.86
N THR A 395 -21.25 20.61 5.70
CA THR A 395 -20.87 19.21 5.49
C THR A 395 -22.11 18.30 5.49
N LEU A 396 -22.96 18.39 6.51
CA LEU A 396 -24.19 17.61 6.59
C LEU A 396 -25.14 17.89 5.40
N THR A 397 -25.25 19.16 5.01
CA THR A 397 -26.03 19.56 3.82
C THR A 397 -25.48 18.96 2.53
N TYR A 398 -24.17 18.88 2.39
CA TYR A 398 -23.56 18.21 1.24
C TYR A 398 -23.83 16.71 1.23
N LEU A 399 -23.69 16.03 2.37
CA LEU A 399 -23.97 14.59 2.47
C LEU A 399 -25.42 14.25 2.06
N ASP A 400 -26.37 15.16 2.27
CA ASP A 400 -27.77 15.02 1.83
C ASP A 400 -27.94 14.95 0.30
N THR A 401 -26.93 15.40 -0.44
CA THR A 401 -26.90 15.36 -1.92
C THR A 401 -26.18 14.13 -2.47
N VAL A 402 -25.43 13.42 -1.62
CA VAL A 402 -24.52 12.33 -2.03
C VAL A 402 -24.99 10.97 -1.51
N LEU A 403 -25.42 10.92 -0.26
CA LEU A 403 -25.74 9.66 0.41
C LEU A 403 -27.08 9.08 -0.05
N PRO A 404 -27.15 7.77 -0.38
CA PRO A 404 -28.39 7.06 -0.59
C PRO A 404 -29.26 7.01 0.66
N LYS A 405 -30.58 6.85 0.45
CA LYS A 405 -31.53 6.71 1.54
C LYS A 405 -31.22 5.45 2.37
N GLY A 406 -31.23 5.60 3.69
CA GLY A 406 -30.90 4.52 4.63
C GLY A 406 -29.44 4.55 5.09
N SER A 407 -28.68 5.58 4.71
CA SER A 407 -27.33 5.80 5.23
C SER A 407 -27.38 6.30 6.67
N HIS A 408 -26.22 6.28 7.35
CA HIS A 408 -26.09 6.75 8.73
C HIS A 408 -24.84 7.60 8.88
N VAL A 409 -24.91 8.70 9.62
CA VAL A 409 -23.78 9.59 9.88
C VAL A 409 -23.54 9.68 11.38
N LEU A 410 -22.35 9.25 11.82
CA LEU A 410 -21.87 9.42 13.18
C LEU A 410 -20.87 10.57 13.20
N THR A 411 -21.24 11.69 13.82
CA THR A 411 -20.32 12.80 14.08
C THR A 411 -19.60 12.59 15.41
N THR A 412 -18.31 12.90 15.46
CA THR A 412 -17.53 12.83 16.70
C THR A 412 -17.16 14.22 17.22
N GLY A 413 -17.04 14.36 18.53
CA GLY A 413 -16.36 15.51 19.15
C GLY A 413 -14.86 15.52 18.84
N LEU A 414 -14.18 16.57 19.32
CA LEU A 414 -12.72 16.69 19.30
C LEU A 414 -12.10 15.91 20.46
N ALA A 415 -10.84 15.52 20.31
CA ALA A 415 -10.07 14.87 21.36
C ALA A 415 -9.73 15.83 22.51
N ASN A 416 -9.51 15.30 23.70
CA ASN A 416 -8.87 16.03 24.80
C ASN A 416 -7.37 15.73 24.83
N GLY A 417 -6.56 16.39 24.00
CA GLY A 417 -5.12 16.10 23.92
C GLY A 417 -4.26 16.54 25.12
N SER A 418 -4.84 17.08 26.20
CA SER A 418 -4.06 17.60 27.35
C SER A 418 -3.20 16.54 28.04
N PHE A 419 -3.59 15.27 27.97
CA PHE A 419 -2.85 14.15 28.56
C PHE A 419 -1.57 13.80 27.79
N LEU A 420 -1.43 14.18 26.51
CA LEU A 420 -0.29 13.78 25.67
C LEU A 420 1.03 14.22 26.30
N TYR A 421 1.08 15.49 26.72
CA TYR A 421 2.23 16.03 27.42
C TYR A 421 2.49 15.26 28.72
N GLU A 422 1.47 15.04 29.55
CA GLU A 422 1.62 14.34 30.83
C GLU A 422 2.15 12.90 30.66
N LEU A 423 1.73 12.19 29.60
CA LEU A 423 2.18 10.82 29.33
C LEU A 423 3.62 10.74 28.79
N LEU A 424 4.08 11.76 28.06
CA LEU A 424 5.31 11.68 27.26
C LEU A 424 6.45 12.60 27.69
N HIS A 425 6.18 13.73 28.36
CA HIS A 425 7.14 14.83 28.53
C HIS A 425 8.52 14.44 29.09
N ASP A 426 8.57 13.48 30.02
CA ASP A 426 9.79 12.99 30.67
C ASP A 426 10.43 11.79 29.95
N ARG A 427 9.71 11.17 29.01
CA ARG A 427 10.21 10.01 28.27
C ARG A 427 11.24 10.44 27.24
N ILE A 428 12.19 9.55 26.96
CA ILE A 428 13.20 9.75 25.91
C ILE A 428 12.58 9.42 24.56
N HIS A 429 12.60 10.40 23.67
CA HIS A 429 12.15 10.25 22.29
C HIS A 429 13.04 9.24 21.54
N PRO A 430 12.54 8.44 20.57
CA PRO A 430 13.35 7.47 19.81
C PRO A 430 14.68 8.02 19.28
N PHE A 431 14.63 9.21 18.67
CA PHE A 431 15.82 9.95 18.23
C PHE A 431 16.86 10.19 19.34
N GLY A 432 16.44 10.38 20.59
CA GLY A 432 17.30 10.70 21.73
C GLY A 432 17.85 9.48 22.50
N ARG A 433 17.68 8.25 22.01
CA ARG A 433 18.10 7.02 22.72
C ARG A 433 19.59 6.70 22.59
N VAL A 434 20.29 7.36 21.66
CA VAL A 434 21.73 7.26 21.44
C VAL A 434 22.34 8.65 21.60
N GLY A 435 23.57 8.74 22.08
CA GLY A 435 24.26 10.02 22.26
C GLY A 435 23.70 10.84 23.43
N THR A 436 23.38 12.11 23.18
CA THR A 436 22.81 12.99 24.21
C THR A 436 21.31 12.68 24.34
N PRO A 437 20.81 12.35 25.55
CA PRO A 437 19.39 12.09 25.74
C PRO A 437 18.52 13.29 25.36
N ILE A 438 17.49 13.04 24.56
CA ILE A 438 16.50 14.06 24.15
C ILE A 438 15.11 13.56 24.56
N SER A 439 14.44 14.30 25.44
CA SER A 439 13.07 14.01 25.86
C SER A 439 12.03 14.53 24.88
N TYR A 440 10.78 14.06 24.98
CA TYR A 440 9.67 14.64 24.20
C TYR A 440 9.49 16.14 24.48
N THR A 441 9.69 16.61 25.73
CA THR A 441 9.65 18.06 26.01
C THR A 441 10.61 18.84 25.11
N GLN A 442 11.84 18.36 24.94
CA GLN A 442 12.83 19.03 24.10
C GLN A 442 12.45 19.00 22.61
N ILE A 443 11.85 17.91 22.14
CA ILE A 443 11.30 17.82 20.76
C ILE A 443 10.16 18.81 20.59
N TYR A 444 9.19 18.85 21.51
CA TYR A 444 8.05 19.75 21.46
C TYR A 444 8.49 21.22 21.46
N ASP A 445 9.40 21.60 22.36
CA ASP A 445 9.95 22.96 22.42
C ASP A 445 10.70 23.32 21.13
N TYR A 446 11.45 22.37 20.55
CA TYR A 446 12.18 22.57 19.29
C TYR A 446 11.25 22.78 18.10
N LEU A 447 10.24 21.91 17.92
CA LEU A 447 9.26 22.02 16.83
C LEU A 447 8.38 23.27 16.99
N SER A 448 8.01 23.62 18.23
CA SER A 448 7.26 24.84 18.54
C SER A 448 8.06 26.10 18.22
N CYS A 449 9.34 26.13 18.59
CA CYS A 449 10.24 27.24 18.25
C CYS A 449 10.34 27.43 16.73
N LEU A 450 10.44 26.33 15.98
CA LEU A 450 10.48 26.34 14.52
C LEU A 450 9.13 26.68 13.87
N GLN A 451 8.04 26.77 14.64
CA GLN A 451 6.65 26.95 14.17
C GLN A 451 6.19 25.83 13.22
N ILE A 452 6.63 24.60 13.48
CA ILE A 452 6.26 23.40 12.73
C ILE A 452 5.67 22.30 13.62
N SER A 453 5.43 22.60 14.91
CA SER A 453 4.72 21.68 15.80
C SER A 453 3.32 21.38 15.25
N PRO A 454 2.88 20.10 15.25
CA PRO A 454 1.54 19.77 14.81
C PRO A 454 0.47 20.34 15.76
N CYS A 455 0.79 20.55 17.04
CA CYS A 455 -0.16 21.11 18.00
C CYS A 455 0.52 21.88 19.15
N ASN A 456 0.82 23.17 18.95
CA ASN A 456 1.36 24.04 20.02
C ASN A 456 0.45 24.14 21.26
N GLY A 457 -0.86 23.99 21.08
CA GLY A 457 -1.83 24.07 22.15
C GLY A 457 -1.69 22.97 23.21
N TRP A 458 -1.47 21.71 22.78
CA TRP A 458 -1.35 20.55 23.68
C TRP A 458 0.08 20.09 23.91
N MET A 459 0.96 20.16 22.91
CA MET A 459 2.36 19.71 22.98
C MET A 459 3.25 20.85 23.51
N THR A 460 2.99 21.26 24.75
CA THR A 460 3.69 22.38 25.39
C THR A 460 3.82 22.15 26.88
N SER A 461 4.91 22.62 27.48
CA SER A 461 5.10 22.65 28.94
C SER A 461 4.14 23.64 29.64
N ASN A 462 3.54 24.59 28.91
CA ASN A 462 2.59 25.56 29.45
C ASN A 462 1.22 24.92 29.75
N ALA A 463 1.00 24.52 31.00
CA ALA A 463 -0.25 23.89 31.44
C ALA A 463 -1.50 24.75 31.20
N THR A 464 -1.39 26.08 31.34
CA THR A 464 -2.50 27.01 31.07
C THR A 464 -2.92 26.94 29.60
N LEU A 465 -1.94 26.87 28.68
CA LEU A 465 -2.22 26.78 27.26
C LEU A 465 -2.89 25.43 26.90
N ARG A 466 -2.46 24.33 27.54
CA ARG A 466 -3.11 23.02 27.38
C ARG A 466 -4.58 23.06 27.81
N VAL A 467 -4.87 23.68 28.96
CA VAL A 467 -6.24 23.84 29.48
C VAL A 467 -7.10 24.69 28.54
N LEU A 468 -6.59 25.81 28.03
CA LEU A 468 -7.33 26.68 27.11
C LEU A 468 -7.61 25.99 25.77
N THR A 469 -6.66 25.20 25.27
CA THR A 469 -6.82 24.39 24.06
C THR A 469 -7.91 23.34 24.24
N THR A 470 -7.88 22.61 25.37
CA THR A 470 -8.93 21.64 25.71
C THR A 470 -10.29 22.32 25.89
N GLN A 471 -10.34 23.52 26.48
CA GLN A 471 -11.60 24.27 26.59
C GLN A 471 -12.18 24.60 25.22
N ARG A 472 -11.36 25.12 24.29
CA ARG A 472 -11.81 25.34 22.91
C ARG A 472 -12.30 24.05 22.27
N ALA A 473 -11.58 22.93 22.44
CA ALA A 473 -11.99 21.64 21.88
C ALA A 473 -13.37 21.19 22.41
N MET A 474 -13.66 21.40 23.70
CA MET A 474 -14.98 21.13 24.29
C MET A 474 -16.07 22.05 23.71
N ASP A 475 -15.77 23.35 23.55
CA ASP A 475 -16.73 24.31 22.97
C ASP A 475 -17.07 23.95 21.51
N LEU A 476 -16.07 23.57 20.71
CA LEU A 476 -16.27 23.10 19.33
C LEU A 476 -17.00 21.75 19.28
N SER A 477 -16.74 20.85 20.22
CA SER A 477 -17.46 19.58 20.36
C SER A 477 -18.96 19.81 20.64
N ALA A 478 -19.28 20.80 21.49
CA ALA A 478 -20.65 21.20 21.75
C ALA A 478 -21.33 21.80 20.50
N ALA A 479 -20.61 22.58 19.68
CA ALA A 479 -21.10 23.07 18.40
C ALA A 479 -21.47 21.92 17.44
N ILE A 480 -20.57 20.95 17.25
CA ILE A 480 -20.81 19.76 16.41
C ILE A 480 -22.06 19.02 16.90
N ARG A 481 -22.17 18.79 18.21
CA ARG A 481 -23.33 18.14 18.85
C ARG A 481 -24.63 18.87 18.57
N ASN A 482 -24.66 20.18 18.77
CA ASN A 482 -25.85 21.01 18.60
C ASN A 482 -26.33 21.01 17.16
N VAL A 483 -25.40 21.14 16.19
CA VAL A 483 -25.74 21.07 14.77
C VAL A 483 -26.23 19.67 14.39
N SER A 484 -25.56 18.61 14.87
CA SER A 484 -25.93 17.22 14.56
C SER A 484 -27.35 16.88 15.01
N TYR A 485 -27.77 17.29 16.22
CA TYR A 485 -29.12 17.01 16.72
C TYR A 485 -30.21 17.92 16.14
N SER A 486 -29.85 19.14 15.75
CA SER A 486 -30.79 20.11 15.17
C SER A 486 -31.05 19.86 13.68
N TYR A 487 -30.06 19.36 12.95
CA TYR A 487 -30.18 19.04 11.54
C TYR A 487 -31.15 17.87 11.31
N LYS A 488 -31.91 17.93 10.20
CA LYS A 488 -32.87 16.91 9.80
C LYS A 488 -32.64 16.55 8.34
N SER A 489 -32.04 15.39 8.12
CA SER A 489 -31.87 14.78 6.80
C SER A 489 -33.11 13.96 6.43
N THR A 490 -33.34 13.78 5.12
CA THR A 490 -34.30 12.80 4.59
C THR A 490 -33.63 11.54 4.02
N GLN A 491 -32.30 11.56 3.91
CA GLN A 491 -31.48 10.49 3.34
C GLN A 491 -30.85 9.60 4.43
N TYR A 492 -30.41 10.19 5.54
CA TYR A 492 -29.66 9.48 6.57
C TYR A 492 -30.05 9.84 8.00
N ASP A 493 -29.80 8.92 8.93
CA ASP A 493 -29.89 9.22 10.36
C ASP A 493 -28.57 9.84 10.85
N ILE A 494 -28.65 10.70 11.88
CA ILE A 494 -27.49 11.37 12.46
C ILE A 494 -27.42 11.12 13.95
N GLU A 495 -26.22 10.80 14.43
CA GLU A 495 -25.91 10.76 15.85
C GLU A 495 -24.58 11.43 16.15
N TYR A 496 -24.43 11.79 17.42
CA TYR A 496 -23.23 12.41 17.94
C TYR A 496 -22.60 11.55 19.03
N LEU A 497 -21.28 11.43 18.98
CA LEU A 497 -20.46 10.76 19.99
C LEU A 497 -19.35 11.71 20.46
N ASP A 498 -19.26 11.93 21.77
CA ASP A 498 -18.03 12.52 22.36
C ASP A 498 -16.84 11.63 22.02
N PHE A 499 -15.69 12.22 21.66
CA PHE A 499 -14.54 11.44 21.26
C PHE A 499 -14.13 10.48 22.41
N PRO A 500 -14.21 9.14 22.21
CA PRO A 500 -14.26 8.19 23.32
C PRO A 500 -12.86 7.82 23.83
N PHE A 501 -11.97 8.79 24.00
CA PHE A 501 -10.58 8.52 24.35
C PHE A 501 -10.39 7.95 25.76
N ASP A 502 -11.19 8.40 26.73
CA ASP A 502 -11.16 7.85 28.09
C ASP A 502 -11.53 6.36 28.07
N ASP A 503 -12.55 5.97 27.31
CA ASP A 503 -12.95 4.57 27.12
C ASP A 503 -11.84 3.75 26.46
N VAL A 504 -11.14 4.33 25.47
CA VAL A 504 -9.98 3.71 24.81
C VAL A 504 -8.84 3.46 25.79
N ILE A 505 -8.49 4.45 26.62
CA ILE A 505 -7.47 4.27 27.67
C ILE A 505 -7.90 3.16 28.65
N GLN A 506 -9.16 3.19 29.12
CA GLN A 506 -9.62 2.20 30.09
C GLN A 506 -9.63 0.77 29.51
N GLU A 507 -10.01 0.61 28.25
CA GLU A 507 -9.96 -0.69 27.57
C GLU A 507 -8.51 -1.20 27.46
N TRP A 508 -7.54 -0.32 27.18
CA TRP A 508 -6.13 -0.69 27.11
C TRP A 508 -5.54 -1.06 28.49
N ILE A 509 -5.84 -0.28 29.52
CA ILE A 509 -5.45 -0.59 30.90
C ILE A 509 -6.04 -1.93 31.34
N ALA A 510 -7.30 -2.23 30.96
CA ALA A 510 -7.93 -3.51 31.26
C ALA A 510 -7.22 -4.70 30.59
N GLN A 511 -6.50 -4.48 29.49
CA GLN A 511 -5.66 -5.47 28.81
C GLN A 511 -4.22 -5.53 29.37
N GLY A 512 -3.92 -4.76 30.42
CA GLY A 512 -2.61 -4.72 31.08
C GLY A 512 -1.62 -3.76 30.44
N GLY A 513 -2.08 -2.87 29.57
CA GLY A 513 -1.26 -1.86 28.91
C GLY A 513 -1.16 -0.55 29.67
N GLU A 514 -0.12 0.23 29.37
CA GLU A 514 0.10 1.59 29.87
C GLU A 514 -0.35 2.62 28.83
N PRO A 515 -1.02 3.74 29.20
CA PRO A 515 -1.62 4.66 28.23
C PRO A 515 -0.65 5.25 27.19
N TRP A 516 0.60 5.51 27.56
CA TRP A 516 1.61 6.05 26.64
C TRP A 516 1.93 5.11 25.47
N GLN A 517 1.64 3.80 25.61
CA GLN A 517 1.86 2.80 24.57
C GLN A 517 0.83 2.89 23.43
N LEU A 518 -0.21 3.71 23.56
CA LEU A 518 -1.18 3.96 22.50
C LEU A 518 -0.79 5.13 21.59
N ILE A 519 0.26 5.88 21.94
CA ILE A 519 0.69 7.07 21.21
C ILE A 519 1.82 6.70 20.25
N GLU A 520 1.80 7.29 19.07
CA GLU A 520 2.89 7.20 18.08
C GLU A 520 4.20 7.67 18.70
N SER A 521 5.24 6.84 18.61
CA SER A 521 6.48 7.10 19.34
C SER A 521 7.30 8.23 18.70
N VAL A 522 7.12 8.48 17.41
CA VAL A 522 7.90 9.49 16.69
C VAL A 522 7.27 10.88 16.77
N ASP A 523 5.99 11.05 16.47
CA ASP A 523 5.38 12.38 16.58
C ASP A 523 4.96 12.71 18.03
N GLY A 524 4.74 11.70 18.87
CA GLY A 524 4.29 11.88 20.26
C GLY A 524 2.94 12.60 20.34
N PHE A 525 2.07 12.40 19.35
CA PHE A 525 0.84 13.14 19.16
C PHE A 525 -0.32 12.24 18.71
N HIS A 526 -0.15 11.48 17.62
CA HIS A 526 -1.18 10.61 17.07
C HIS A 526 -1.30 9.30 17.85
N ILE A 527 -2.41 8.58 17.68
CA ILE A 527 -2.53 7.20 18.17
C ILE A 527 -1.83 6.25 17.21
N ASN A 528 -1.25 5.18 17.75
CA ASN A 528 -0.59 4.15 16.95
C ASN A 528 -1.54 2.99 16.58
N GLN A 529 -1.00 1.96 15.93
CA GLN A 529 -1.79 0.79 15.47
C GLN A 529 -2.57 0.09 16.60
N TYR A 530 -2.01 -0.02 17.82
CA TYR A 530 -2.77 -0.55 18.97
C TYR A 530 -3.91 0.40 19.34
N GLY A 531 -3.65 1.71 19.36
CA GLY A 531 -4.68 2.73 19.57
C GLY A 531 -5.81 2.63 18.55
N HIS A 532 -5.48 2.43 17.26
CA HIS A 532 -6.47 2.21 16.21
C HIS A 532 -7.34 0.98 16.45
N ALA A 533 -6.74 -0.15 16.82
CA ALA A 533 -7.48 -1.37 17.11
C ALA A 533 -8.47 -1.18 18.27
N ILE A 534 -8.03 -0.51 19.35
CA ILE A 534 -8.89 -0.24 20.51
C ILE A 534 -9.98 0.79 20.19
N VAL A 535 -9.68 1.85 19.43
CA VAL A 535 -10.70 2.81 18.96
C VAL A 535 -11.79 2.09 18.17
N SER A 536 -11.42 1.18 17.26
CA SER A 536 -12.39 0.37 16.53
C SER A 536 -13.26 -0.47 17.46
N ASP A 537 -12.67 -1.12 18.46
CA ASP A 537 -13.38 -1.94 19.45
C ASP A 537 -14.39 -1.11 20.26
N VAL A 538 -13.98 0.08 20.71
CA VAL A 538 -14.83 1.00 21.48
C VAL A 538 -15.98 1.55 20.62
N LEU A 539 -15.70 2.00 19.40
CA LEU A 539 -16.72 2.49 18.47
C LEU A 539 -17.72 1.39 18.12
N TRP A 540 -17.24 0.17 17.88
CA TRP A 540 -18.11 -0.97 17.58
C TRP A 540 -19.04 -1.32 18.76
N LYS A 541 -18.48 -1.41 19.98
CA LYS A 541 -19.28 -1.64 21.20
C LYS A 541 -20.33 -0.53 21.37
N TRP A 542 -19.98 0.72 21.07
CA TRP A 542 -20.91 1.83 21.12
C TRP A 542 -22.04 1.69 20.09
N LEU A 543 -21.73 1.36 18.84
CA LEU A 543 -22.72 1.13 17.78
C LEU A 543 -23.67 0.00 18.15
N GLN A 544 -23.15 -1.15 18.59
CA GLN A 544 -23.98 -2.28 19.01
C GLN A 544 -24.91 -1.93 20.18
N LYS A 545 -24.45 -1.12 21.13
CA LYS A 545 -25.22 -0.76 22.31
C LYS A 545 -26.28 0.32 22.02
N ASN A 546 -25.92 1.35 21.26
CA ASN A 546 -26.73 2.57 21.14
C ASN A 546 -27.46 2.66 19.80
N LYS A 547 -26.92 2.05 18.75
CA LYS A 547 -27.45 2.07 17.38
C LYS A 547 -27.42 0.68 16.71
N PRO A 548 -27.91 -0.39 17.35
CA PRO A 548 -27.91 -1.73 16.75
C PRO A 548 -28.69 -1.78 15.43
N GLN A 549 -29.69 -0.93 15.26
CA GLN A 549 -30.49 -0.84 14.03
C GLN A 549 -29.72 -0.22 12.83
N TRP A 550 -28.54 0.37 13.06
CA TRP A 550 -27.67 0.86 11.99
C TRP A 550 -26.75 -0.24 11.45
N LEU A 551 -26.63 -1.37 12.15
CA LEU A 551 -25.74 -2.45 11.75
C LEU A 551 -26.53 -3.49 10.93
N PRO A 552 -25.94 -4.02 9.84
CA PRO A 552 -26.55 -5.11 9.10
C PRO A 552 -26.74 -6.34 9.99
N LEU A 553 -27.73 -7.15 9.66
CA LEU A 553 -27.87 -8.47 10.26
C LEU A 553 -26.77 -9.41 9.73
N ILE A 554 -26.43 -10.44 10.50
CA ILE A 554 -25.49 -11.47 10.05
C ILE A 554 -26.10 -12.16 8.83
N ASN A 555 -25.38 -12.13 7.70
CA ASN A 555 -25.77 -12.82 6.48
C ASN A 555 -25.64 -14.34 6.68
N PRO A 556 -26.75 -15.11 6.57
CA PRO A 556 -26.73 -16.56 6.77
C PRO A 556 -25.89 -17.29 5.72
N HIS A 557 -25.57 -16.64 4.60
CA HIS A 557 -24.79 -17.19 3.49
C HIS A 557 -23.30 -16.90 3.57
N ASN A 558 -22.78 -16.23 4.61
CA ASN A 558 -21.35 -15.92 4.71
C ASN A 558 -20.45 -17.14 4.50
N ALA A 559 -20.76 -18.28 5.13
CA ALA A 559 -19.99 -19.51 4.96
C ALA A 559 -20.10 -20.11 3.55
N ASP A 560 -21.22 -19.91 2.86
CA ASP A 560 -21.41 -20.34 1.47
C ASP A 560 -20.66 -19.44 0.49
N ILE A 561 -20.70 -18.13 0.71
CA ILE A 561 -19.92 -17.14 -0.05
C ILE A 561 -18.43 -17.51 0.04
N GLU A 562 -17.91 -17.77 1.23
CA GLU A 562 -16.52 -18.20 1.40
C GLU A 562 -16.21 -19.50 0.65
N ARG A 563 -17.11 -20.49 0.77
CA ARG A 563 -16.97 -21.80 0.12
C ARG A 563 -16.94 -21.71 -1.41
N VAL A 564 -17.59 -20.70 -1.98
CA VAL A 564 -17.72 -20.50 -3.43
C VAL A 564 -16.63 -19.55 -3.97
N PHE A 565 -16.32 -18.46 -3.28
CA PHE A 565 -15.57 -17.33 -3.83
C PHE A 565 -14.20 -17.03 -3.18
N LYS A 566 -13.83 -17.65 -2.05
CA LYS A 566 -12.68 -17.19 -1.28
C LYS A 566 -11.31 -17.53 -1.89
N ASP A 567 -11.10 -18.70 -2.48
CA ASP A 567 -9.72 -19.12 -2.79
C ASP A 567 -9.60 -19.86 -4.14
N GLN A 568 -10.18 -19.36 -5.24
CA GLN A 568 -10.28 -20.17 -6.47
C GLN A 568 -8.95 -20.25 -7.25
N ASP A 569 -8.08 -19.25 -7.13
CA ASP A 569 -6.71 -19.25 -7.65
C ASP A 569 -5.79 -18.27 -6.90
N CYS A 570 -4.55 -18.15 -7.35
CA CYS A 570 -3.58 -17.23 -6.76
C CYS A 570 -3.96 -15.74 -6.88
N ASP A 571 -4.82 -15.34 -7.81
CA ASP A 571 -5.25 -13.95 -7.95
C ASP A 571 -6.31 -13.59 -6.88
N ASP A 572 -7.15 -14.56 -6.50
CA ASP A 572 -8.04 -14.42 -5.33
C ASP A 572 -7.24 -14.38 -4.03
N VAL A 573 -6.25 -15.27 -3.90
CA VAL A 573 -5.33 -15.27 -2.74
C VAL A 573 -4.64 -13.92 -2.61
N TYR A 574 -4.15 -13.36 -3.72
CA TYR A 574 -3.57 -12.01 -3.74
C TYR A 574 -4.58 -10.95 -3.30
N SER A 575 -5.80 -11.00 -3.82
CA SER A 575 -6.86 -10.02 -3.53
C SER A 575 -7.27 -10.00 -2.06
N GLN A 576 -7.08 -11.11 -1.34
CA GLN A 576 -7.40 -11.22 0.08
C GLN A 576 -6.21 -10.95 1.00
N GLN A 577 -4.99 -11.18 0.51
CA GLN A 577 -3.77 -10.95 1.26
C GLN A 577 -2.74 -10.23 0.39
N PRO A 578 -2.94 -8.93 0.08
CA PRO A 578 -2.14 -8.24 -0.94
C PRO A 578 -0.65 -8.11 -0.62
N SER A 579 -0.20 -8.42 0.61
CA SER A 579 1.06 -7.86 1.12
C SER A 579 1.81 -8.70 2.18
N LEU A 580 2.05 -9.99 1.94
CA LEU A 580 2.94 -10.77 2.83
C LEU A 580 4.08 -11.56 2.16
N VAL A 581 4.13 -11.71 0.83
CA VAL A 581 5.23 -12.43 0.16
C VAL A 581 5.28 -12.09 -1.34
N HIS A 582 6.47 -12.11 -1.98
CA HIS A 582 6.59 -12.05 -3.45
C HIS A 582 6.17 -13.37 -4.12
N GLU A 583 6.33 -14.49 -3.40
CA GLU A 583 5.87 -15.82 -3.81
C GLU A 583 5.61 -16.69 -2.59
N GLY A 584 4.79 -17.73 -2.72
CA GLY A 584 4.50 -18.66 -1.64
C GLY A 584 3.69 -19.87 -2.09
N ILE A 585 3.48 -20.83 -1.18
CA ILE A 585 2.60 -21.98 -1.42
C ILE A 585 1.30 -21.74 -0.67
N PHE A 586 0.19 -21.79 -1.40
CA PHE A 586 -1.14 -21.49 -0.87
C PHE A 586 -2.10 -22.61 -1.20
N ARG A 587 -3.04 -22.84 -0.29
CA ARG A 587 -4.15 -23.76 -0.47
C ARG A 587 -5.24 -23.04 -1.25
N ILE A 588 -5.59 -23.54 -2.43
CA ILE A 588 -6.68 -23.01 -3.25
C ILE A 588 -7.77 -24.07 -3.44
N LYS A 589 -8.96 -23.63 -3.82
CA LYS A 589 -10.09 -24.48 -4.19
C LYS A 589 -10.78 -23.91 -5.44
N PRO A 590 -10.32 -24.28 -6.64
CA PRO A 590 -10.99 -23.91 -7.89
C PRO A 590 -12.46 -24.32 -7.91
N ARG A 591 -13.29 -23.54 -8.60
CA ARG A 591 -14.76 -23.66 -8.70
C ARG A 591 -15.28 -25.08 -8.93
N PHE A 592 -14.61 -25.84 -9.79
CA PHE A 592 -15.03 -27.20 -10.18
C PHE A 592 -14.21 -28.30 -9.49
N ALA A 593 -13.28 -27.95 -8.61
CA ALA A 593 -12.48 -28.92 -7.87
C ALA A 593 -13.31 -29.56 -6.74
N SER A 594 -13.27 -30.90 -6.65
CA SER A 594 -13.92 -31.64 -5.55
C SER A 594 -13.22 -31.42 -4.20
N GLU A 595 -11.91 -31.22 -4.22
CA GLU A 595 -11.07 -30.97 -3.05
C GLU A 595 -10.15 -29.77 -3.29
N SER A 596 -9.76 -29.08 -2.22
CA SER A 596 -8.72 -28.05 -2.29
C SER A 596 -7.35 -28.67 -2.57
N PHE A 597 -6.40 -27.89 -3.08
CA PHE A 597 -5.03 -28.33 -3.30
C PHE A 597 -4.03 -27.17 -3.20
N ASP A 598 -2.77 -27.49 -3.01
CA ASP A 598 -1.71 -26.50 -2.85
C ASP A 598 -1.16 -26.08 -4.22
N VAL A 599 -0.87 -24.79 -4.37
CA VAL A 599 -0.23 -24.21 -5.56
C VAL A 599 0.89 -23.27 -5.15
N LYS A 600 1.89 -23.12 -6.01
CA LYS A 600 2.86 -22.03 -5.89
C LYS A 600 2.27 -20.76 -6.56
N CYS A 601 2.12 -19.71 -5.77
CA CYS A 601 1.72 -18.38 -6.23
C CYS A 601 2.95 -17.48 -6.35
N ILE A 602 3.00 -16.70 -7.43
CA ILE A 602 3.95 -15.60 -7.60
C ILE A 602 3.16 -14.31 -7.75
N PHE A 603 3.43 -13.32 -6.90
CA PHE A 603 2.74 -12.04 -6.89
C PHE A 603 3.62 -10.98 -7.54
N GLU A 604 3.20 -10.52 -8.71
CA GLU A 604 3.91 -9.53 -9.52
C GLU A 604 2.94 -8.46 -10.00
N ASN A 605 3.29 -7.18 -9.86
CA ASN A 605 2.49 -6.05 -10.35
C ASN A 605 1.02 -6.09 -9.90
N ASN A 606 0.77 -6.46 -8.64
CA ASN A 606 -0.56 -6.59 -8.05
C ASN A 606 -1.46 -7.67 -8.69
N ILE A 607 -0.84 -8.70 -9.27
CA ILE A 607 -1.48 -9.83 -9.91
C ILE A 607 -0.93 -11.13 -9.32
N GLY A 608 -1.82 -12.04 -8.96
CA GLY A 608 -1.47 -13.38 -8.49
C GLY A 608 -1.36 -14.38 -9.64
N TRP A 609 -0.14 -14.87 -9.89
CA TRP A 609 0.12 -15.90 -10.88
C TRP A 609 0.18 -17.28 -10.23
N THR A 610 -0.58 -18.22 -10.78
CA THR A 610 -0.51 -19.64 -10.41
C THR A 610 0.55 -20.34 -11.25
N VAL A 611 1.61 -20.85 -10.63
CA VAL A 611 2.70 -21.56 -11.33
C VAL A 611 2.25 -23.00 -11.61
N ILE A 612 2.31 -23.41 -12.89
CA ILE A 612 1.90 -24.75 -13.33
C ILE A 612 3.09 -25.66 -13.65
N GLN A 613 4.26 -25.08 -13.90
CA GLN A 613 5.50 -25.77 -14.23
C GLN A 613 6.69 -24.94 -13.74
N HIS A 614 7.66 -25.57 -13.08
CA HIS A 614 8.93 -24.92 -12.71
C HIS A 614 10.13 -25.87 -12.96
N ARG A 615 11.09 -25.47 -13.80
CA ARG A 615 12.40 -26.11 -14.03
C ARG A 615 13.51 -25.17 -13.58
N ILE A 616 14.46 -25.66 -12.80
CA ILE A 616 15.53 -24.86 -12.18
C ILE A 616 16.91 -25.50 -12.33
N ASN A 617 17.06 -26.79 -12.03
CA ASN A 617 18.37 -27.42 -11.82
C ASN A 617 18.43 -28.93 -12.14
N GLY A 618 17.32 -29.55 -12.52
CA GLY A 618 17.22 -30.97 -12.86
C GLY A 618 17.30 -31.92 -11.67
N THR A 619 16.81 -31.50 -10.51
CA THR A 619 16.67 -32.35 -9.31
C THR A 619 15.47 -33.28 -9.40
N ILE A 620 14.44 -32.89 -10.17
CA ILE A 620 13.26 -33.72 -10.46
C ILE A 620 13.28 -34.12 -11.93
N ASP A 621 13.08 -35.41 -12.20
CA ASP A 621 12.91 -35.92 -13.56
C ASP A 621 11.51 -35.57 -14.08
N PHE A 622 11.40 -35.29 -15.37
CA PHE A 622 10.13 -35.00 -16.05
C PHE A 622 9.77 -36.12 -17.03
N TYR A 623 10.56 -37.20 -17.11
CA TYR A 623 10.24 -38.38 -17.90
C TYR A 623 9.26 -39.31 -17.17
N HIS A 624 8.01 -38.86 -17.08
CA HIS A 624 6.91 -39.50 -16.36
C HIS A 624 5.78 -39.98 -17.28
N GLY A 625 5.00 -40.95 -16.81
CA GLY A 625 3.85 -41.52 -17.54
C GLY A 625 2.57 -40.71 -17.35
N TRP A 626 1.48 -41.12 -18.02
CA TRP A 626 0.19 -40.44 -18.00
C TRP A 626 -0.34 -40.13 -16.61
N ASN A 627 -0.33 -41.12 -15.72
CA ASN A 627 -0.92 -40.95 -14.39
C ASN A 627 -0.18 -39.92 -13.54
N ASP A 628 1.14 -39.80 -13.68
CA ASP A 628 1.93 -38.81 -12.96
C ASP A 628 1.67 -37.41 -13.53
N TYR A 629 1.63 -37.26 -14.84
CA TYR A 629 1.31 -35.98 -15.49
C TYR A 629 -0.12 -35.52 -15.23
N LYS A 630 -1.07 -36.44 -15.08
CA LYS A 630 -2.44 -36.16 -14.66
C LYS A 630 -2.49 -35.56 -13.26
N ASN A 631 -1.84 -36.21 -12.28
CA ASN A 631 -1.95 -35.86 -10.86
C ASN A 631 -0.96 -34.76 -10.41
N GLY A 632 0.14 -34.61 -11.14
CA GLY A 632 1.27 -33.75 -10.81
C GLY A 632 2.38 -34.49 -10.05
N PHE A 633 3.59 -33.95 -10.12
CA PHE A 633 4.79 -34.49 -9.47
C PHE A 633 5.81 -33.39 -9.15
N GLY A 634 6.77 -33.70 -8.27
CA GLY A 634 7.81 -32.77 -7.81
C GLY A 634 7.47 -32.11 -6.47
N ASP A 635 8.19 -31.01 -6.14
CA ASP A 635 7.96 -30.20 -4.94
C ASP A 635 7.70 -28.76 -5.36
N LEU A 636 6.57 -28.19 -4.93
CA LEU A 636 6.16 -26.81 -5.25
C LEU A 636 7.20 -25.74 -4.85
N ARG A 637 8.13 -26.05 -3.93
CA ARG A 637 9.24 -25.17 -3.54
C ARG A 637 10.42 -25.21 -4.51
N THR A 638 10.51 -26.24 -5.36
CA THR A 638 11.64 -26.48 -6.25
C THR A 638 11.17 -26.71 -7.69
N GLU A 639 11.33 -27.92 -8.24
CA GLU A 639 10.87 -28.30 -9.57
C GLU A 639 9.61 -29.15 -9.48
N PHE A 640 8.62 -28.84 -10.33
CA PHE A 640 7.36 -29.58 -10.35
C PHE A 640 6.59 -29.40 -11.67
N TRP A 641 5.66 -30.33 -11.91
CA TRP A 641 4.53 -30.19 -12.81
C TRP A 641 3.25 -30.26 -11.97
N LEU A 642 2.38 -29.25 -12.06
CA LEU A 642 1.22 -29.15 -11.15
C LEU A 642 0.25 -30.32 -11.30
N GLY A 643 0.10 -30.85 -12.52
CA GLY A 643 -0.82 -31.92 -12.87
C GLY A 643 -1.91 -31.44 -13.83
N ASN A 644 -2.13 -32.18 -14.92
CA ASN A 644 -3.05 -31.80 -16.00
C ASN A 644 -4.49 -31.65 -15.50
N GLU A 645 -4.91 -32.47 -14.53
CA GLU A 645 -6.25 -32.36 -13.95
C GLU A 645 -6.44 -31.04 -13.21
N LYS A 646 -5.45 -30.64 -12.39
CA LYS A 646 -5.49 -29.36 -11.66
C LYS A 646 -5.41 -28.17 -12.61
N ILE A 647 -4.58 -28.25 -13.66
CA ILE A 647 -4.48 -27.21 -14.69
C ILE A 647 -5.79 -27.09 -15.47
N HIS A 648 -6.44 -28.21 -15.83
CA HIS A 648 -7.77 -28.23 -16.43
C HIS A 648 -8.79 -27.52 -15.54
N LEU A 649 -8.87 -27.92 -14.26
CA LEU A 649 -9.79 -27.33 -13.29
C LEU A 649 -9.57 -25.83 -13.10
N LEU A 650 -8.32 -25.37 -13.08
CA LEU A 650 -7.97 -23.95 -12.99
C LEU A 650 -8.42 -23.18 -14.24
N THR A 651 -8.01 -23.65 -15.41
CA THR A 651 -8.17 -22.92 -16.68
C THR A 651 -9.59 -22.95 -17.25
N ASN A 652 -10.48 -23.81 -16.73
CA ASN A 652 -11.89 -23.88 -17.15
C ASN A 652 -12.83 -23.03 -16.28
N GLN A 653 -12.30 -22.24 -15.35
CA GLN A 653 -13.10 -21.31 -14.53
C GLN A 653 -13.44 -20.01 -15.27
N GLY A 654 -12.75 -19.72 -16.38
CA GLY A 654 -12.86 -18.49 -17.15
C GLY A 654 -11.84 -18.47 -18.29
N LYS A 655 -11.51 -17.28 -18.81
CA LYS A 655 -10.38 -17.13 -19.73
C LYS A 655 -9.09 -16.99 -18.94
N TYR A 656 -8.02 -17.65 -19.38
CA TYR A 656 -6.72 -17.63 -18.70
C TYR A 656 -5.62 -17.24 -19.66
N ILE A 657 -4.68 -16.43 -19.16
CA ILE A 657 -3.44 -16.07 -19.83
C ILE A 657 -2.37 -17.07 -19.40
N LEU A 658 -1.57 -17.55 -20.36
CA LEU A 658 -0.34 -18.30 -20.09
C LEU A 658 0.86 -17.39 -20.33
N ARG A 659 1.75 -17.31 -19.34
CA ARG A 659 3.08 -16.72 -19.49
C ARG A 659 4.16 -17.76 -19.21
N ILE A 660 5.15 -17.78 -20.09
CA ILE A 660 6.32 -18.66 -20.02
C ILE A 660 7.56 -17.79 -19.88
N ASP A 661 8.24 -17.90 -18.75
CA ASP A 661 9.53 -17.27 -18.51
C ASP A 661 10.65 -18.29 -18.79
N LEU A 662 11.57 -17.93 -19.68
CA LEU A 662 12.65 -18.79 -20.20
C LEU A 662 13.99 -18.15 -19.89
N GLN A 663 14.88 -18.82 -19.15
CA GLN A 663 16.23 -18.34 -18.91
C GLN A 663 17.25 -19.22 -19.65
N PRO A 664 17.95 -18.70 -20.67
CA PRO A 664 19.09 -19.38 -21.27
C PRO A 664 20.34 -19.32 -20.38
N TRP A 665 21.38 -20.06 -20.73
CA TRP A 665 22.60 -20.15 -19.92
C TRP A 665 23.47 -18.89 -19.94
N ASP A 666 23.35 -18.08 -20.98
CA ASP A 666 24.22 -16.93 -21.29
C ASP A 666 23.50 -15.59 -21.28
N SER A 667 22.21 -15.56 -20.94
CA SER A 667 21.38 -14.38 -21.11
C SER A 667 20.28 -14.22 -20.06
N HIS A 668 19.73 -13.01 -20.01
CA HIS A 668 18.60 -12.66 -19.16
C HIS A 668 17.33 -13.45 -19.56
N ILE A 669 16.31 -13.41 -18.69
CA ILE A 669 15.00 -14.04 -18.92
C ILE A 669 14.37 -13.52 -20.22
N ARG A 670 13.68 -14.40 -20.93
CA ARG A 670 12.85 -14.16 -22.11
C ARG A 670 11.43 -14.62 -21.85
N ILE A 671 10.47 -13.99 -22.51
CA ILE A 671 9.05 -14.18 -22.22
C ILE A 671 8.31 -14.64 -23.48
N ALA A 672 7.38 -15.58 -23.33
CA ALA A 672 6.32 -15.86 -24.29
C ALA A 672 4.96 -15.81 -23.58
N GLU A 673 4.01 -15.04 -24.09
CA GLU A 673 2.68 -14.88 -23.47
C GLU A 673 1.56 -15.10 -24.49
N TYR A 674 0.50 -15.79 -24.04
CA TYR A 674 -0.68 -16.15 -24.81
C TYR A 674 -1.93 -15.66 -24.07
N GLY A 675 -2.77 -14.89 -24.76
CA GLY A 675 -3.99 -14.32 -24.19
C GLY A 675 -5.07 -15.34 -23.83
N GLN A 676 -4.99 -16.55 -24.41
CA GLN A 676 -5.90 -17.65 -24.12
C GLN A 676 -5.11 -18.95 -23.94
N PHE A 677 -5.30 -19.62 -22.80
CA PHE A 677 -4.77 -20.93 -22.47
C PHE A 677 -5.79 -21.73 -21.65
N ALA A 678 -6.09 -22.93 -22.09
CA ALA A 678 -6.85 -23.92 -21.32
C ALA A 678 -6.47 -25.34 -21.72
N LEU A 679 -6.73 -26.29 -20.82
CA LEU A 679 -6.69 -27.71 -21.14
C LEU A 679 -8.10 -28.28 -21.14
N ASP A 680 -8.41 -29.16 -22.08
CA ASP A 680 -9.63 -29.97 -22.01
C ASP A 680 -9.50 -31.05 -20.91
N ASN A 681 -10.58 -31.76 -20.61
CA ASN A 681 -10.57 -32.81 -19.59
C ASN A 681 -9.85 -34.10 -20.05
N GLU A 682 -9.71 -35.06 -19.14
CA GLU A 682 -9.07 -36.36 -19.43
C GLU A 682 -9.72 -37.13 -20.59
N SER A 683 -11.05 -37.05 -20.75
CA SER A 683 -11.75 -37.75 -21.85
C SER A 683 -11.41 -37.20 -23.24
N GLN A 684 -10.84 -35.99 -23.28
CA GLN A 684 -10.29 -35.35 -24.46
C GLN A 684 -8.75 -35.33 -24.43
N ASN A 685 -8.14 -36.16 -23.58
CA ASN A 685 -6.69 -36.33 -23.45
C ASN A 685 -5.94 -35.03 -23.15
N TYR A 686 -6.51 -34.16 -22.30
CA TYR A 686 -5.90 -32.88 -21.89
C TYR A 686 -5.43 -32.03 -23.08
N LYS A 687 -6.24 -32.00 -24.13
CA LYS A 687 -5.98 -31.26 -25.36
C LYS A 687 -5.73 -29.77 -25.07
N LEU A 688 -4.66 -29.23 -25.67
CA LEU A 688 -4.27 -27.83 -25.50
C LEU A 688 -5.20 -26.91 -26.28
N GLN A 689 -5.78 -25.93 -25.60
CA GLN A 689 -6.50 -24.80 -26.21
C GLN A 689 -5.64 -23.55 -26.00
N ILE A 690 -4.96 -23.08 -27.05
CA ILE A 690 -4.04 -21.94 -26.98
C ILE A 690 -4.20 -21.00 -28.16
N SER A 691 -4.28 -19.70 -27.90
CA SER A 691 -4.35 -18.67 -28.95
C SER A 691 -3.92 -17.29 -28.43
N GLN A 692 -4.01 -16.28 -29.30
CA GLN A 692 -3.73 -14.88 -28.96
C GLN A 692 -2.29 -14.64 -28.46
N PHE A 693 -1.29 -15.14 -29.19
CA PHE A 693 0.11 -14.85 -28.89
C PHE A 693 0.39 -13.33 -28.89
N ARG A 694 0.93 -12.82 -27.78
CA ARG A 694 1.15 -11.38 -27.56
C ARG A 694 2.57 -10.97 -27.96
N SER A 695 2.76 -10.67 -29.24
CA SER A 695 4.07 -10.37 -29.82
C SER A 695 4.75 -9.11 -29.28
N ASN A 696 3.98 -8.14 -28.77
CA ASN A 696 4.48 -6.87 -28.24
C ASN A 696 5.25 -7.03 -26.91
N ILE A 697 4.92 -8.05 -26.12
CA ILE A 697 5.57 -8.33 -24.81
C ILE A 697 6.44 -9.60 -24.85
N SER A 698 6.22 -10.47 -25.84
CA SER A 698 6.93 -11.74 -25.96
C SER A 698 8.29 -11.57 -26.62
N THR A 699 9.36 -11.70 -25.84
CA THR A 699 10.76 -11.59 -26.30
C THR A 699 11.37 -12.93 -26.73
N ALA A 700 10.70 -14.06 -26.48
CA ALA A 700 11.16 -15.40 -26.87
C ALA A 700 10.59 -15.90 -28.22
N GLY A 701 9.68 -15.15 -28.84
CA GLY A 701 8.92 -15.61 -30.00
C GLY A 701 7.93 -16.74 -29.67
N ASP A 702 7.12 -17.13 -30.66
CA ASP A 702 6.06 -18.13 -30.50
C ASP A 702 6.53 -19.53 -30.94
N SER A 703 6.62 -20.50 -30.03
CA SER A 703 6.91 -21.91 -30.35
C SER A 703 5.78 -22.88 -30.00
N LEU A 704 4.60 -22.39 -29.57
CA LEU A 704 3.43 -23.21 -29.27
C LEU A 704 2.30 -23.05 -30.29
N SER A 705 2.06 -21.84 -30.82
CA SER A 705 0.99 -21.56 -31.79
C SER A 705 1.50 -20.98 -33.11
N SER A 706 2.75 -21.25 -33.44
CA SER A 706 3.39 -20.72 -34.64
C SER A 706 2.75 -21.27 -35.92
N SER A 707 2.89 -20.55 -37.04
CA SER A 707 2.40 -21.03 -38.35
C SER A 707 3.10 -22.29 -38.86
N TRP A 708 4.31 -22.57 -38.37
CA TRP A 708 5.13 -23.72 -38.79
C TRP A 708 4.84 -24.97 -37.98
N ASP A 709 4.42 -24.76 -36.74
CA ASP A 709 4.10 -25.82 -35.80
C ASP A 709 3.12 -25.27 -34.75
N ASN A 710 1.91 -25.82 -34.75
CA ASN A 710 0.79 -25.33 -33.96
C ASN A 710 0.25 -26.45 -33.07
N ALA A 711 0.54 -26.35 -31.78
CA ALA A 711 0.09 -27.28 -30.75
C ALA A 711 -1.37 -27.02 -30.32
N ASN A 712 -2.04 -25.98 -30.83
CA ASN A 712 -3.45 -25.75 -30.54
C ASN A 712 -4.32 -26.90 -31.08
N GLY A 713 -5.14 -27.47 -30.20
CA GLY A 713 -6.00 -28.62 -30.48
C GLY A 713 -5.29 -29.97 -30.42
N ILE A 714 -4.02 -30.01 -30.01
CA ILE A 714 -3.24 -31.24 -29.92
C ILE A 714 -3.44 -31.89 -28.54
N PRO A 715 -3.72 -33.21 -28.47
CA PRO A 715 -3.73 -33.96 -27.22
C PRO A 715 -2.38 -33.96 -26.51
N PHE A 716 -2.38 -34.14 -25.19
CA PHE A 716 -1.13 -34.34 -24.44
C PHE A 716 -0.60 -35.76 -24.68
N SER A 717 0.71 -35.93 -24.85
CA SER A 717 1.34 -37.24 -25.08
C SER A 717 2.40 -37.52 -24.03
N THR A 718 2.48 -38.77 -23.58
CA THR A 718 3.45 -39.30 -22.61
C THR A 718 4.09 -40.57 -23.18
N TYR A 719 5.17 -41.07 -22.58
CA TYR A 719 5.85 -42.25 -23.14
C TYR A 719 4.97 -43.51 -23.17
N ASP A 720 3.95 -43.60 -22.31
CA ASP A 720 3.02 -44.73 -22.22
C ASP A 720 1.66 -44.46 -22.88
N HIS A 721 1.37 -43.22 -23.27
CA HIS A 721 0.16 -42.82 -24.02
C HIS A 721 0.53 -41.87 -25.15
N ASP A 722 0.57 -42.44 -26.36
CA ASP A 722 0.94 -41.74 -27.58
C ASP A 722 -0.29 -41.14 -28.27
N TYR A 723 -0.39 -39.81 -28.22
CA TYR A 723 -1.41 -39.04 -28.91
C TYR A 723 -0.80 -37.93 -29.77
N ASP A 724 0.45 -38.11 -30.22
CA ASP A 724 1.08 -37.17 -31.13
C ASP A 724 0.59 -37.38 -32.59
N ASN A 725 1.04 -36.54 -33.53
CA ASN A 725 0.58 -36.61 -34.92
C ASN A 725 1.41 -37.58 -35.80
N LEU A 726 2.35 -38.34 -35.23
CA LEU A 726 3.22 -39.27 -35.94
C LEU A 726 2.77 -40.72 -35.73
N PHE A 727 2.47 -41.41 -36.82
CA PHE A 727 2.04 -42.80 -36.75
C PHE A 727 3.18 -43.81 -36.51
N TYR A 728 4.44 -43.39 -36.58
CA TYR A 728 5.62 -44.27 -36.62
C TYR A 728 6.67 -43.95 -35.54
N ASP A 729 6.44 -42.93 -34.73
CA ASP A 729 7.33 -42.48 -33.66
C ASP A 729 6.45 -42.08 -32.48
N ASN A 730 6.99 -42.15 -31.27
CA ASN A 730 6.35 -41.58 -30.08
C ASN A 730 7.31 -40.50 -29.58
N CYS A 731 6.99 -39.24 -29.83
CA CYS A 731 7.86 -38.12 -29.53
C CYS A 731 8.16 -38.02 -28.03
N ALA A 732 7.20 -38.39 -27.17
CA ALA A 732 7.39 -38.37 -25.72
C ALA A 732 8.40 -39.43 -25.26
N LEU A 733 8.36 -40.62 -25.88
CA LEU A 733 9.34 -41.69 -25.69
C LEU A 733 10.70 -41.30 -26.24
N THR A 734 10.76 -40.76 -27.46
CA THR A 734 12.00 -40.44 -28.18
C THR A 734 12.75 -39.26 -27.56
N TYR A 735 12.05 -38.22 -27.09
CA TYR A 735 12.67 -36.99 -26.56
C TYR A 735 12.56 -36.82 -25.05
N HIS A 736 12.16 -37.87 -24.34
CA HIS A 736 12.22 -37.99 -22.88
C HIS A 736 11.50 -36.86 -22.12
N GLY A 737 10.19 -36.79 -22.31
CA GLY A 737 9.30 -35.87 -21.58
C GLY A 737 7.93 -35.83 -22.22
N ALA A 738 6.91 -35.40 -21.48
CA ALA A 738 5.56 -35.29 -22.02
C ALA A 738 5.24 -33.88 -22.51
N TRP A 739 4.50 -33.77 -23.61
CA TRP A 739 4.12 -32.48 -24.20
C TRP A 739 2.94 -32.63 -25.15
N TRP A 740 2.45 -31.50 -25.68
CA TRP A 740 1.55 -31.46 -26.83
C TRP A 740 2.35 -31.56 -28.12
N PHE A 741 2.77 -32.78 -28.47
CA PHE A 741 3.64 -33.03 -29.62
C PHE A 741 2.84 -33.08 -30.93
N THR A 742 3.30 -32.33 -31.91
CA THR A 742 2.81 -32.31 -33.29
C THR A 742 3.68 -33.24 -34.14
N ASN A 743 4.63 -32.69 -34.89
CA ASN A 743 5.73 -33.42 -35.52
C ASN A 743 6.94 -33.38 -34.57
N CYS A 744 6.72 -33.94 -33.38
CA CYS A 744 7.53 -33.74 -32.19
C CYS A 744 7.51 -32.30 -31.71
N PHE A 745 8.57 -31.47 -31.85
CA PHE A 745 8.55 -30.18 -31.17
C PHE A 745 9.22 -29.01 -31.90
N GLN A 746 8.52 -27.87 -31.90
CA GLN A 746 9.14 -26.55 -31.80
C GLN A 746 9.32 -26.08 -30.35
N SER A 747 8.51 -26.60 -29.43
CA SER A 747 8.63 -26.38 -27.98
C SER A 747 8.54 -27.69 -27.22
N HIS A 748 9.40 -27.88 -26.22
CA HIS A 748 9.35 -29.02 -25.32
C HIS A 748 10.08 -28.65 -24.02
N LEU A 749 9.36 -28.12 -23.03
CA LEU A 749 9.98 -27.65 -21.77
C LEU A 749 10.06 -28.74 -20.68
N ASN A 750 9.51 -29.92 -20.99
CA ASN A 750 9.49 -31.08 -20.11
C ASN A 750 10.59 -32.12 -20.41
N GLY A 751 11.52 -31.80 -21.32
CA GLY A 751 12.65 -32.68 -21.65
C GLY A 751 13.63 -32.87 -20.48
N ALA A 752 14.64 -33.71 -20.70
CA ALA A 752 15.75 -33.94 -19.79
C ALA A 752 16.52 -32.64 -19.48
N TYR A 753 16.94 -32.47 -18.22
CA TYR A 753 17.68 -31.28 -17.81
C TYR A 753 19.18 -31.38 -18.17
N ILE A 754 19.60 -30.65 -19.21
CA ILE A 754 20.96 -30.72 -19.75
C ILE A 754 21.81 -29.54 -19.25
N ARG A 755 22.82 -29.84 -18.42
CA ARG A 755 23.73 -28.84 -17.77
C ARG A 755 24.83 -28.27 -18.67
N SER A 756 24.60 -28.10 -19.98
CA SER A 756 25.61 -27.52 -20.88
C SER A 756 25.00 -26.97 -22.18
N PRO A 757 25.37 -25.74 -22.60
CA PRO A 757 25.08 -25.24 -23.95
C PRO A 757 25.74 -26.06 -25.08
N LEU A 758 26.76 -26.88 -24.76
CA LEU A 758 27.63 -27.58 -25.71
C LEU A 758 27.39 -29.09 -25.78
N ALA A 759 26.26 -29.60 -25.26
CA ALA A 759 25.94 -31.02 -25.32
C ALA A 759 25.74 -31.45 -26.78
N LEU A 760 26.75 -32.15 -27.33
CA LEU A 760 26.89 -32.70 -28.68
C LEU A 760 25.56 -33.05 -29.39
N GLN A 761 25.47 -32.70 -30.67
CA GLN A 761 24.32 -32.63 -31.61
C GLN A 761 23.18 -33.69 -31.52
N ASN A 762 23.35 -34.82 -30.83
CA ASN A 762 22.31 -35.83 -30.65
C ASN A 762 21.67 -35.79 -29.24
N THR A 763 22.42 -35.48 -28.18
CA THR A 763 21.86 -35.34 -26.82
C THR A 763 21.12 -34.00 -26.64
N ALA A 764 21.46 -32.99 -27.45
CA ALA A 764 20.85 -31.67 -27.37
C ALA A 764 19.32 -31.70 -27.50
N ARG A 765 18.76 -32.61 -28.32
CA ARG A 765 17.32 -32.66 -28.66
C ARG A 765 16.41 -33.14 -27.55
N ASN A 766 16.97 -33.70 -26.49
CA ASN A 766 16.20 -34.16 -25.33
C ASN A 766 16.09 -33.06 -24.27
N GLY A 767 16.55 -31.83 -24.56
CA GLY A 767 16.61 -30.73 -23.61
C GLY A 767 15.30 -29.95 -23.46
N LEU A 768 15.38 -28.83 -22.74
CA LEU A 768 14.27 -27.89 -22.58
C LEU A 768 14.25 -26.92 -23.77
N HIS A 769 13.39 -27.16 -24.75
CA HIS A 769 13.44 -26.48 -26.06
C HIS A 769 12.39 -25.38 -26.26
N TRP A 770 12.85 -24.27 -26.85
CA TRP A 770 12.01 -23.19 -27.37
C TRP A 770 12.65 -22.61 -28.65
N ASN A 771 12.32 -23.19 -29.80
CA ASN A 771 13.08 -23.01 -31.04
C ASN A 771 12.97 -21.61 -31.65
N SER A 772 11.88 -20.88 -31.38
CA SER A 772 11.69 -19.52 -31.89
C SER A 772 12.67 -18.52 -31.29
N TYR A 773 13.26 -18.85 -30.14
CA TYR A 773 14.36 -18.10 -29.55
C TYR A 773 15.72 -18.73 -29.86
N ALA A 774 15.89 -20.02 -29.55
CA ALA A 774 17.17 -20.71 -29.72
C ALA A 774 16.96 -22.16 -30.15
N LEU A 775 17.23 -22.43 -31.42
CA LEU A 775 17.10 -23.75 -32.03
C LEU A 775 18.09 -24.76 -31.39
N TYR A 776 17.56 -25.85 -30.83
CA TYR A 776 18.32 -26.93 -30.19
C TYR A 776 19.20 -26.54 -29.00
N HIS A 777 18.95 -25.39 -28.36
CA HIS A 777 19.60 -25.03 -27.10
C HIS A 777 18.66 -25.29 -25.93
N SER A 778 19.14 -26.04 -24.93
CA SER A 778 18.38 -26.32 -23.71
C SER A 778 18.38 -25.10 -22.80
N MET A 779 17.20 -24.72 -22.31
CA MET A 779 17.05 -23.66 -21.31
C MET A 779 17.65 -24.09 -19.95
N LYS A 780 18.10 -23.09 -19.19
CA LYS A 780 18.62 -23.25 -17.83
C LYS A 780 17.48 -23.24 -16.80
N HIS A 781 16.53 -22.33 -16.95
CA HIS A 781 15.31 -22.25 -16.12
C HIS A 781 14.08 -22.05 -17.00
N THR A 782 12.97 -22.67 -16.64
CA THR A 782 11.67 -22.42 -17.29
C THR A 782 10.58 -22.38 -16.24
N THR A 783 9.69 -21.39 -16.35
CA THR A 783 8.52 -21.28 -15.49
C THR A 783 7.31 -21.03 -16.37
N MET A 784 6.32 -21.91 -16.30
CA MET A 784 5.01 -21.67 -16.90
C MET A 784 4.04 -21.29 -15.78
N ARG A 785 3.33 -20.19 -16.00
CA ARG A 785 2.37 -19.64 -15.03
C ARG A 785 1.13 -19.12 -15.71
N ILE A 786 0.01 -19.23 -15.02
CA ILE A 786 -1.30 -18.84 -15.52
C ILE A 786 -1.97 -17.86 -14.56
N ARG A 787 -2.85 -17.04 -15.12
CA ARG A 787 -3.77 -16.20 -14.36
C ARG A 787 -5.06 -16.01 -15.13
N ARG A 788 -6.13 -15.62 -14.46
CA ARG A 788 -7.35 -15.19 -15.15
C ARG A 788 -7.06 -13.98 -16.04
N GLN A 789 -7.63 -14.02 -17.24
CA GLN A 789 -7.70 -12.88 -18.13
C GLN A 789 -8.84 -12.00 -17.66
N ASN A 790 -8.51 -10.86 -17.04
CA ASN A 790 -9.50 -9.85 -16.73
C ASN A 790 -10.08 -9.30 -18.04
N THR A 791 -11.38 -9.01 -18.05
CA THR A 791 -12.17 -8.69 -19.25
C THR A 791 -11.63 -7.48 -20.06
N PHE A 792 -10.73 -6.68 -19.48
CA PHE A 792 -10.11 -5.49 -20.07
C PHE A 792 -8.91 -5.74 -20.99
N GLU A 793 -8.40 -6.96 -21.08
CA GLU A 793 -7.27 -7.27 -21.96
C GLU A 793 -7.66 -7.70 -23.39
N MET A 794 -8.94 -7.53 -23.76
CA MET A 794 -9.51 -7.96 -25.06
C MET A 794 -9.53 -6.91 -26.18
N ASN A 795 -8.92 -5.74 -26.01
CA ASN A 795 -8.77 -4.73 -27.08
C ASN A 795 -7.31 -4.36 -27.35
#